data_AF-A0A843EKD7-F1
#
_entry.id   AF-A0A843EKD7-F1
#
_cell.length_a   1.000
_cell.length_b   1.000
_cell.length_c   1.000
_cell.angle_alpha   90.00
_cell.angle_beta   90.00
_cell.angle_gamma   90.00
#
_symmetry.space_group_name_H-M   'P 1'
#
loop_
_entity.id
_entity.type
_entity.pdbx_description
1 polymer ?
#
loop_
_entity_poly.entity_id
_entity_poly.type
_entity_poly.pdbx_seq_one_letter_code
_entity_poly.pdbx_strand_id
1 'polypeptide(L)'
;MLTVGDEELINKCINEFLKDNKSIDVADLKLKVWNYVKLLSDNNDFNEDNIKKILSDLSVLNQEFSIKHDWALNRIVDTDLCAKCGACSVVCPNDLVNFHERPYISEDCLRKGNGMCMEVCPRMLTGPYDIRIRLNSFEQYYYAKSDIEGQSGGVVTKFLQHLLDDGEIDGAVVVGANEWKPVSMIVTSSEALLNKNHTSKSKYAISSLQAIRKAGEMGLNKIAVVGLPCQVAGLRNIQYHKFISKHDAERGKDGKPAKIPEIEYVFGLFCTEKFEYSEILDKVKSLDISMDDVVKCDVKGKNFIISTEDEDYPISLSEIDASPGCLMCRDFDAELADISFGDKGSPDGFSTIVVRTDKGKIIEKYFDLYDDVKVDEIEFMRNFKQKRFDKEVLKRKENNDFNSYYYIWRHGGVGSARKNKAYVRFRTTIGGYYDPKTLMKVSEVANKFNAKIKLTSREEVEIQDVELCDVEKLVAEFEDDDILINGTEGPLFRSIMSCPGKEHCNLGLIDTNELAAEIEKNYAEKPANYKFKLGIAGCPNRCLAVSTTDFGINGIKMPQTTDNCNGCGRCQDVCKVDAIEVRGDTSITNYNVCVGCGKCVKACPNDAIKVKFEGYSIFIGGKGGRETIVGHQLNVKTKEEVYDTLEAVFEIYNELSIKPQKERLAHTIKRVGDLYFFNRVEDYKSNMK
;
A
#
# COMPACT_ATOMS: atom_id res chain seq x y z
N MET A 1 -36.07 36.96 2.53
CA MET A 1 -36.23 36.47 3.92
C MET A 1 -37.64 35.94 4.05
N LEU A 2 -37.80 34.68 4.45
CA LEU A 2 -39.12 34.05 4.62
C LEU A 2 -39.90 34.77 5.74
N THR A 3 -41.17 35.04 5.48
CA THR A 3 -42.11 35.62 6.44
C THR A 3 -42.76 34.54 7.29
N VAL A 4 -43.43 34.93 8.38
CA VAL A 4 -44.21 34.01 9.22
C VAL A 4 -45.32 33.31 8.40
N GLY A 5 -45.91 34.01 7.41
CA GLY A 5 -46.90 33.44 6.51
C GLY A 5 -46.32 32.39 5.55
N ASP A 6 -45.05 32.55 5.15
CA ASP A 6 -44.36 31.58 4.30
C ASP A 6 -44.11 30.27 5.07
N GLU A 7 -43.73 30.37 6.35
CA GLU A 7 -43.53 29.22 7.23
C GLU A 7 -44.83 28.43 7.48
N GLU A 8 -45.96 29.11 7.66
CA GLU A 8 -47.27 28.47 7.77
C GLU A 8 -47.65 27.73 6.49
N LEU A 9 -47.41 28.33 5.32
CA LEU A 9 -47.71 27.71 4.02
C LEU A 9 -46.85 26.45 3.77
N ILE A 10 -45.55 26.51 4.10
CA ILE A 10 -44.64 25.36 3.99
C ILE A 10 -45.11 24.22 4.89
N ASN A 11 -45.38 24.51 6.15
CA ASN A 11 -45.81 23.49 7.12
C ASN A 11 -47.16 22.88 6.72
N LYS A 12 -48.08 23.68 6.17
CA LYS A 12 -49.35 23.19 5.61
C LYS A 12 -49.10 22.18 4.49
N CYS A 13 -48.26 22.52 3.50
CA CYS A 13 -47.96 21.64 2.37
C CYS A 13 -47.27 20.33 2.80
N ILE A 14 -46.32 20.41 3.74
CA ILE A 14 -45.66 19.23 4.31
C ILE A 14 -46.66 18.33 5.04
N ASN A 15 -47.53 18.90 5.88
CA ASN A 15 -48.51 18.13 6.63
C ASN A 15 -49.57 17.47 5.71
N GLU A 16 -49.95 18.13 4.61
CA GLU A 16 -50.81 17.53 3.58
C GLU A 16 -50.11 16.35 2.90
N PHE A 17 -48.85 16.52 2.50
CA PHE A 17 -48.05 15.50 1.82
C PHE A 17 -47.76 14.26 2.70
N LEU A 18 -47.55 14.46 4.00
CA LEU A 18 -47.30 13.37 4.96
C LEU A 18 -48.53 12.52 5.26
N LYS A 19 -49.76 13.02 5.01
CA LYS A 19 -50.98 12.20 5.17
C LYS A 19 -50.99 11.02 4.19
N ASP A 20 -50.41 11.23 3.01
CA ASP A 20 -50.37 10.26 1.92
C ASP A 20 -49.04 9.45 1.89
N ASN A 21 -48.02 9.87 2.66
CA ASN A 21 -46.67 9.26 2.66
C ASN A 21 -46.11 9.04 4.09
N LYS A 22 -46.63 8.02 4.79
CA LYS A 22 -46.36 7.78 6.23
C LYS A 22 -44.97 7.23 6.58
N SER A 23 -44.14 6.88 5.60
CA SER A 23 -42.82 6.25 5.79
C SER A 23 -41.62 7.21 5.65
N ILE A 24 -41.86 8.53 5.54
CA ILE A 24 -40.81 9.53 5.30
C ILE A 24 -40.33 10.14 6.62
N ASP A 25 -39.01 10.27 6.80
CA ASP A 25 -38.42 11.03 7.91
C ASP A 25 -38.80 12.52 7.82
N VAL A 26 -39.65 12.95 8.75
CA VAL A 26 -40.23 14.29 8.80
C VAL A 26 -39.16 15.36 9.05
N ALA A 27 -38.09 15.06 9.78
CA ALA A 27 -37.03 16.03 10.09
C ALA A 27 -36.17 16.31 8.85
N ASP A 28 -35.79 15.26 8.12
CA ASP A 28 -35.03 15.35 6.88
C ASP A 28 -35.84 16.02 5.75
N LEU A 29 -37.12 15.66 5.60
CA LEU A 29 -38.02 16.29 4.63
C LEU A 29 -38.17 17.78 4.88
N LYS A 30 -38.37 18.19 6.14
CA LYS A 30 -38.44 19.60 6.51
C LYS A 30 -37.17 20.32 6.09
N LEU A 31 -35.99 19.82 6.48
CA LEU A 31 -34.72 20.46 6.17
C LEU A 31 -34.53 20.67 4.65
N LYS A 32 -34.87 19.65 3.84
CA LYS A 32 -34.78 19.70 2.38
C LYS A 32 -35.75 20.71 1.76
N VAL A 33 -37.00 20.71 2.20
CA VAL A 33 -38.02 21.67 1.73
C VAL A 33 -37.58 23.10 2.08
N TRP A 34 -37.08 23.33 3.29
CA TRP A 34 -36.59 24.64 3.73
C TRP A 34 -35.45 25.17 2.84
N ASN A 35 -34.52 24.32 2.42
CA ASN A 35 -33.42 24.71 1.53
C ASN A 35 -33.90 25.13 0.13
N TYR A 36 -34.84 24.39 -0.46
CA TYR A 36 -35.40 24.71 -1.79
C TYR A 36 -36.34 25.92 -1.78
N VAL A 37 -37.14 26.04 -0.73
CA VAL A 37 -38.09 27.13 -0.56
C VAL A 37 -37.38 28.48 -0.39
N LYS A 38 -36.23 28.49 0.28
CA LYS A 38 -35.40 29.70 0.37
C LYS A 38 -34.96 30.20 -1.01
N LEU A 39 -34.63 29.27 -1.92
CA LEU A 39 -34.30 29.54 -3.32
C LEU A 39 -35.50 30.09 -4.13
N LEU A 40 -36.71 29.60 -3.88
CA LEU A 40 -37.93 30.17 -4.48
C LEU A 40 -38.22 31.59 -3.97
N SER A 41 -38.02 31.83 -2.68
CA SER A 41 -38.20 33.15 -2.05
C SER A 41 -37.22 34.17 -2.63
N ASP A 42 -35.97 33.78 -2.86
CA ASP A 42 -34.94 34.66 -3.46
C ASP A 42 -35.23 34.98 -4.94
N ASN A 43 -36.03 34.15 -5.64
CA ASN A 43 -36.42 34.33 -7.04
C ASN A 43 -37.86 34.87 -7.25
N ASN A 44 -38.57 35.27 -6.18
CA ASN A 44 -39.99 35.69 -6.22
C ASN A 44 -40.99 34.63 -6.75
N ASP A 45 -40.64 33.34 -6.72
CA ASP A 45 -41.48 32.23 -7.21
C ASP A 45 -42.12 31.40 -6.07
N PHE A 46 -42.26 32.00 -4.89
CA PHE A 46 -42.77 31.34 -3.70
C PHE A 46 -44.31 31.25 -3.71
N ASN A 47 -44.87 30.09 -4.07
CA ASN A 47 -46.30 29.80 -4.07
C ASN A 47 -46.60 28.32 -3.74
N GLU A 48 -47.86 28.01 -3.41
CA GLU A 48 -48.31 26.68 -2.99
C GLU A 48 -48.04 25.60 -4.05
N ASP A 49 -48.26 25.88 -5.33
CA ASP A 49 -48.07 24.92 -6.42
C ASP A 49 -46.60 24.52 -6.59
N ASN A 50 -45.68 25.48 -6.48
CA ASN A 50 -44.25 25.22 -6.53
C ASN A 50 -43.75 24.46 -5.31
N ILE A 51 -44.29 24.71 -4.11
CA ILE A 51 -43.96 23.94 -2.90
C ILE A 51 -44.47 22.49 -3.03
N LYS A 52 -45.70 22.30 -3.52
CA LYS A 52 -46.27 20.97 -3.78
C LYS A 52 -45.51 20.23 -4.87
N LYS A 53 -45.04 20.93 -5.90
CA LYS A 53 -44.15 20.37 -6.93
C LYS A 53 -42.81 19.96 -6.34
N ILE A 54 -42.17 20.79 -5.50
CA ILE A 54 -40.93 20.40 -4.78
C ILE A 54 -41.17 19.16 -3.92
N LEU A 55 -42.28 19.09 -3.19
CA LEU A 55 -42.61 17.91 -2.37
C LEU A 55 -42.80 16.67 -3.23
N SER A 56 -43.52 16.79 -4.35
CA SER A 56 -43.71 15.71 -5.33
C SER A 56 -42.40 15.27 -5.94
N ASP A 57 -41.56 16.22 -6.35
CA ASP A 57 -40.23 15.98 -6.90
C ASP A 57 -39.34 15.33 -5.84
N LEU A 58 -39.39 15.76 -4.58
CA LEU A 58 -38.66 15.14 -3.46
C LEU A 58 -39.16 13.72 -3.13
N SER A 59 -40.44 13.37 -3.34
CA SER A 59 -40.92 11.97 -3.23
C SER A 59 -40.52 11.10 -4.41
N VAL A 60 -40.51 11.66 -5.62
CA VAL A 60 -40.20 10.91 -6.85
C VAL A 60 -38.68 10.80 -7.05
N LEU A 61 -37.92 11.73 -6.47
CA LEU A 61 -36.47 11.78 -6.50
C LEU A 61 -35.90 11.25 -5.18
N ASN A 62 -35.69 9.94 -5.15
CA ASN A 62 -34.49 9.36 -4.51
C ASN A 62 -33.17 9.84 -5.17
N GLN A 63 -33.19 10.88 -6.00
CA GLN A 63 -32.02 11.45 -6.65
C GLN A 63 -31.43 12.59 -5.82
N GLU A 64 -30.35 12.24 -5.14
CA GLU A 64 -29.28 13.11 -4.70
C GLU A 64 -29.01 14.27 -5.69
N PHE A 65 -29.38 15.49 -5.31
CA PHE A 65 -28.72 16.70 -5.81
C PHE A 65 -28.24 17.53 -4.64
N SER A 66 -27.18 17.04 -4.01
CA SER A 66 -26.25 17.92 -3.31
C SER A 66 -25.54 18.78 -4.37
N ILE A 67 -25.27 20.04 -4.04
CA ILE A 67 -24.35 20.88 -4.82
C ILE A 67 -23.08 20.05 -5.06
N LYS A 68 -22.74 19.78 -6.33
CA LYS A 68 -21.61 18.92 -6.64
C LYS A 68 -20.31 19.66 -6.41
N HIS A 69 -19.70 19.41 -5.27
CA HIS A 69 -18.42 19.98 -4.88
C HIS A 69 -17.25 19.32 -5.63
N ASP A 70 -16.18 20.09 -5.84
CA ASP A 70 -14.97 19.62 -6.51
C ASP A 70 -14.19 18.64 -5.61
N TRP A 71 -14.18 17.37 -6.00
CA TRP A 71 -13.58 16.28 -5.25
C TRP A 71 -12.81 15.33 -6.16
N ALA A 72 -11.52 15.13 -5.90
CA ALA A 72 -10.67 14.22 -6.69
C ALA A 72 -11.21 12.79 -6.83
N LEU A 73 -12.05 12.32 -5.90
CA LEU A 73 -12.69 10.99 -5.98
C LEU A 73 -14.01 10.97 -6.76
N ASN A 74 -14.53 12.10 -7.23
CA ASN A 74 -15.69 12.13 -8.14
C ASN A 74 -15.46 11.21 -9.35
N ARG A 75 -14.25 11.20 -9.91
CA ARG A 75 -13.86 10.29 -11.01
C ARG A 75 -13.89 8.79 -10.67
N ILE A 76 -13.99 8.42 -9.39
CA ILE A 76 -14.10 7.03 -8.92
C ILE A 76 -15.55 6.72 -8.54
N VAL A 77 -16.21 7.67 -7.88
CA VAL A 77 -17.58 7.53 -7.40
C VAL A 77 -18.58 7.62 -8.53
N ASP A 78 -18.41 8.57 -9.45
CA ASP A 78 -19.34 8.82 -10.54
C ASP A 78 -19.22 7.82 -11.71
N THR A 79 -18.11 7.06 -11.77
CA THR A 79 -17.81 6.11 -12.85
C THR A 79 -17.90 4.66 -12.37
N ASP A 80 -18.62 4.43 -11.27
CA ASP A 80 -18.92 3.10 -10.75
C ASP A 80 -17.68 2.24 -10.43
N LEU A 81 -16.55 2.89 -10.14
CA LEU A 81 -15.32 2.22 -9.69
C LEU A 81 -15.28 2.07 -8.18
N CYS A 82 -15.99 2.94 -7.46
CA CYS A 82 -15.97 3.00 -6.00
C CYS A 82 -16.34 1.66 -5.38
N ALA A 83 -15.43 1.11 -4.59
CA ALA A 83 -15.69 -0.13 -3.87
C ALA A 83 -16.57 0.06 -2.63
N LYS A 84 -16.96 1.30 -2.33
CA LYS A 84 -17.83 1.68 -1.21
C LYS A 84 -17.29 1.25 0.18
N CYS A 85 -15.97 1.24 0.33
CA CYS A 85 -15.33 0.82 1.59
C CYS A 85 -15.34 1.88 2.70
N GLY A 86 -15.53 3.16 2.38
CA GLY A 86 -15.54 4.24 3.38
C GLY A 86 -14.16 4.65 3.92
N ALA A 87 -13.04 4.13 3.40
CA ALA A 87 -11.71 4.56 3.85
C ALA A 87 -11.48 6.09 3.73
N CYS A 88 -12.07 6.70 2.70
CA CYS A 88 -12.00 8.15 2.45
C CYS A 88 -12.68 9.00 3.52
N SER A 89 -13.76 8.51 4.16
CA SER A 89 -14.43 9.22 5.25
C SER A 89 -13.70 9.07 6.58
N VAL A 90 -13.08 7.92 6.83
CA VAL A 90 -12.27 7.66 8.04
C VAL A 90 -11.12 8.67 8.16
N VAL A 91 -10.46 9.00 7.04
CA VAL A 91 -9.25 9.85 7.06
C VAL A 91 -9.50 11.34 6.85
N CYS A 92 -10.75 11.78 6.65
CA CYS A 92 -11.02 13.18 6.36
C CYS A 92 -10.94 14.03 7.64
N PRO A 93 -9.90 14.87 7.86
CA PRO A 93 -9.76 15.55 9.14
C PRO A 93 -10.83 16.63 9.38
N ASN A 94 -11.51 17.08 8.32
CA ASN A 94 -12.59 18.06 8.41
C ASN A 94 -13.99 17.43 8.45
N ASP A 95 -14.08 16.10 8.39
CA ASP A 95 -15.35 15.36 8.38
C ASP A 95 -16.33 15.74 7.26
N LEU A 96 -15.79 16.02 6.07
CA LEU A 96 -16.60 16.48 4.92
C LEU A 96 -17.25 15.32 4.16
N VAL A 97 -16.65 14.14 4.25
CA VAL A 97 -17.03 12.97 3.44
C VAL A 97 -18.11 12.17 4.16
N ASN A 98 -19.34 12.36 3.72
CA ASN A 98 -20.51 11.61 4.18
C ASN A 98 -20.70 10.35 3.33
N PHE A 99 -21.59 9.46 3.80
CA PHE A 99 -21.83 8.18 3.16
C PHE A 99 -23.32 7.85 3.16
N HIS A 100 -23.94 7.90 1.97
CA HIS A 100 -25.32 7.47 1.76
C HIS A 100 -25.32 6.56 0.53
N GLU A 101 -25.19 5.25 0.74
CA GLU A 101 -24.91 4.21 -0.29
C GLU A 101 -23.58 4.38 -1.05
N ARG A 102 -23.18 5.61 -1.37
CA ARG A 102 -21.89 6.01 -1.91
C ARG A 102 -21.32 7.19 -1.11
N PRO A 103 -19.99 7.39 -1.12
CA PRO A 103 -19.40 8.52 -0.44
C PRO A 103 -19.58 9.80 -1.25
N TYR A 104 -19.87 10.92 -0.58
CA TYR A 104 -19.98 12.25 -1.17
C TYR A 104 -19.44 13.29 -0.20
N ILE A 105 -19.09 14.49 -0.68
CA ILE A 105 -18.68 15.60 0.19
C ILE A 105 -19.82 16.60 0.39
N SER A 106 -19.97 17.10 1.63
CA SER A 106 -21.05 18.01 2.03
C SER A 106 -20.75 19.49 1.82
N GLU A 107 -19.48 19.86 1.70
CA GLU A 107 -19.02 21.22 1.43
C GLU A 107 -17.70 21.19 0.62
N ASP A 108 -17.30 22.35 0.12
CA ASP A 108 -16.06 22.48 -0.64
C ASP A 108 -14.82 22.11 0.19
N CYS A 109 -14.07 21.14 -0.31
CA CYS A 109 -12.78 20.78 0.26
C CYS A 109 -11.74 21.83 -0.09
N LEU A 110 -11.03 22.36 0.93
CA LEU A 110 -9.90 23.29 0.73
C LEU A 110 -8.77 22.72 -0.16
N ARG A 111 -8.70 21.38 -0.30
CA ARG A 111 -7.77 20.67 -1.19
C ARG A 111 -8.40 20.13 -2.47
N LYS A 112 -9.68 20.42 -2.73
CA LYS A 112 -10.46 19.85 -3.86
C LYS A 112 -10.37 18.31 -3.92
N GLY A 113 -10.35 17.67 -2.75
CA GLY A 113 -10.18 16.22 -2.63
C GLY A 113 -8.78 15.66 -2.86
N ASN A 114 -7.76 16.48 -3.11
CA ASN A 114 -6.36 16.03 -3.25
C ASN A 114 -5.69 15.81 -1.87
N GLY A 115 -6.42 15.19 -0.95
CA GLY A 115 -6.01 14.93 0.43
C GLY A 115 -5.82 13.43 0.71
N MET A 116 -5.78 13.06 1.99
CA MET A 116 -5.67 11.66 2.43
C MET A 116 -6.77 10.78 1.85
N CYS A 117 -7.98 11.31 1.64
CA CYS A 117 -9.07 10.57 1.01
C CYS A 117 -8.68 10.00 -0.36
N MET A 118 -7.91 10.75 -1.17
CA MET A 118 -7.36 10.29 -2.43
C MET A 118 -6.32 9.20 -2.22
N GLU A 119 -5.39 9.43 -1.30
CA GLU A 119 -4.23 8.57 -1.01
C GLU A 119 -4.64 7.18 -0.51
N VAL A 120 -5.69 7.11 0.32
CA VAL A 120 -6.16 5.86 0.92
C VAL A 120 -7.18 5.11 0.07
N CYS A 121 -7.70 5.73 -0.99
CA CYS A 121 -8.68 5.09 -1.85
C CYS A 121 -8.04 3.87 -2.57
N PRO A 122 -8.55 2.64 -2.35
CA PRO A 122 -7.98 1.45 -2.98
C PRO A 122 -8.24 1.37 -4.50
N ARG A 123 -8.95 2.35 -5.05
CA ARG A 123 -9.24 2.49 -6.47
C ARG A 123 -8.44 3.60 -7.13
N MET A 124 -7.46 4.17 -6.43
CA MET A 124 -6.65 5.28 -6.93
C MET A 124 -5.19 4.92 -7.08
N LEU A 125 -4.58 5.57 -8.05
CA LEU A 125 -3.18 5.44 -8.42
C LEU A 125 -2.34 6.47 -7.63
N THR A 126 -1.94 6.15 -6.39
CA THR A 126 -1.37 7.15 -5.47
C THR A 126 0.14 7.05 -5.29
N GLY A 127 0.73 5.85 -5.32
CA GLY A 127 2.17 5.65 -5.22
C GLY A 127 2.69 4.35 -5.84
N PRO A 128 3.98 4.32 -6.28
CA PRO A 128 4.61 3.15 -6.90
C PRO A 128 5.16 2.17 -5.86
N TYR A 129 4.29 1.44 -5.17
CA TYR A 129 4.73 0.52 -4.13
C TYR A 129 3.73 -0.60 -3.85
N ASP A 130 4.22 -1.84 -3.83
CA ASP A 130 3.45 -3.00 -3.40
C ASP A 130 3.50 -3.17 -1.88
N ILE A 131 2.33 -3.06 -1.24
CA ILE A 131 2.16 -3.17 0.21
C ILE A 131 2.54 -4.57 0.72
N ARG A 132 2.40 -5.62 -0.09
CA ARG A 132 2.69 -7.02 0.31
C ARG A 132 4.13 -7.20 0.78
N ILE A 133 5.06 -6.49 0.15
CA ILE A 133 6.49 -6.48 0.52
C ILE A 133 6.67 -5.92 1.95
N ARG A 134 5.88 -4.92 2.33
CA ARG A 134 5.92 -4.30 3.67
C ARG A 134 5.28 -5.16 4.75
N LEU A 135 4.32 -5.99 4.35
CA LEU A 135 3.68 -6.96 5.22
C LEU A 135 4.56 -8.19 5.46
N ASN A 136 5.63 -8.37 4.67
CA ASN A 136 6.34 -9.65 4.59
C ASN A 136 5.35 -10.80 4.38
N SER A 137 4.40 -10.59 3.46
CA SER A 137 3.23 -11.46 3.34
C SER A 137 3.62 -12.86 2.91
N PHE A 138 3.04 -13.87 3.54
CA PHE A 138 3.09 -15.28 3.15
C PHE A 138 1.67 -15.86 3.08
N GLU A 139 1.53 -17.15 2.79
CA GLU A 139 0.25 -17.85 2.88
C GLU A 139 0.44 -19.18 3.61
N GLN A 140 -0.26 -19.37 4.72
CA GLN A 140 -0.40 -20.66 5.39
C GLN A 140 -1.89 -20.97 5.53
N TYR A 141 -2.28 -22.16 5.07
CA TYR A 141 -3.67 -22.57 4.93
C TYR A 141 -4.05 -23.52 6.05
N TYR A 142 -5.10 -23.16 6.77
CA TYR A 142 -5.68 -23.97 7.82
C TYR A 142 -7.20 -23.98 7.73
N TYR A 143 -7.84 -24.86 8.49
CA TYR A 143 -9.23 -24.69 8.87
C TYR A 143 -9.43 -24.99 10.35
N ALA A 144 -10.46 -24.39 10.93
CA ALA A 144 -10.85 -24.61 12.32
C ALA A 144 -12.36 -24.45 12.49
N LYS A 145 -12.88 -24.83 13.65
CA LYS A 145 -14.27 -24.65 14.04
C LYS A 145 -14.33 -24.13 15.46
N SER A 146 -15.29 -23.26 15.74
CA SER A 146 -15.56 -22.78 17.10
C SER A 146 -16.78 -23.47 17.73
N ASP A 147 -16.94 -23.27 19.02
CA ASP A 147 -18.12 -23.61 19.82
C ASP A 147 -19.30 -22.64 19.59
N ILE A 148 -19.09 -21.56 18.83
CA ILE A 148 -20.10 -20.55 18.55
C ILE A 148 -20.77 -20.84 17.19
N GLU A 149 -22.11 -20.83 17.18
CA GLU A 149 -22.87 -20.80 15.92
C GLU A 149 -22.68 -19.46 15.20
N GLY A 150 -22.13 -19.49 13.99
CA GLY A 150 -21.95 -18.33 13.14
C GLY A 150 -21.67 -18.71 11.69
N GLN A 151 -21.61 -17.72 10.80
CA GLN A 151 -21.22 -17.94 9.41
C GLN A 151 -19.82 -18.56 9.37
N SER A 152 -19.67 -19.61 8.55
CA SER A 152 -18.41 -20.34 8.39
C SER A 152 -17.82 -20.72 9.75
N GLY A 153 -18.51 -21.50 10.59
CA GLY A 153 -17.94 -22.09 11.82
C GLY A 153 -17.68 -21.16 13.02
N GLY A 154 -18.06 -19.87 12.95
CA GLY A 154 -18.03 -18.93 14.09
C GLY A 154 -16.64 -18.49 14.56
N VAL A 155 -15.57 -18.92 13.88
CA VAL A 155 -14.17 -18.71 14.30
C VAL A 155 -13.82 -17.23 14.45
N VAL A 156 -14.24 -16.35 13.54
CA VAL A 156 -13.93 -14.91 13.61
C VAL A 156 -14.46 -14.30 14.92
N THR A 157 -15.72 -14.58 15.25
CA THR A 157 -16.36 -14.07 16.48
C THR A 157 -15.66 -14.59 17.72
N LYS A 158 -15.37 -15.90 17.76
CA LYS A 158 -14.68 -16.53 18.88
C LYS A 158 -13.26 -15.99 19.05
N PHE A 159 -12.56 -15.76 17.95
CA PHE A 159 -11.21 -15.23 17.97
C PHE A 159 -11.17 -13.78 18.46
N LEU A 160 -12.10 -12.94 18.01
CA LEU A 160 -12.25 -11.58 18.54
C LEU A 160 -12.57 -11.57 20.04
N GLN A 161 -13.41 -12.50 20.51
CA GLN A 161 -13.66 -12.68 21.94
C GLN A 161 -12.36 -12.99 22.69
N HIS A 162 -11.56 -13.95 22.23
CA HIS A 162 -10.27 -14.26 22.85
C HIS A 162 -9.32 -13.06 22.88
N LEU A 163 -9.23 -12.29 21.79
CA LEU A 163 -8.38 -11.09 21.74
C LEU A 163 -8.83 -9.98 22.70
N LEU A 164 -10.14 -9.81 22.89
CA LEU A 164 -10.68 -8.87 23.88
C LEU A 164 -10.44 -9.35 25.32
N ASP A 165 -10.71 -10.63 25.59
CA ASP A 165 -10.59 -11.22 26.93
C ASP A 165 -9.13 -11.24 27.42
N ASP A 166 -8.18 -11.50 26.51
CA ASP A 166 -6.74 -11.48 26.79
C ASP A 166 -6.14 -10.06 26.79
N GLY A 167 -6.92 -9.04 26.39
CA GLY A 167 -6.47 -7.64 26.32
C GLY A 167 -5.49 -7.33 25.18
N GLU A 168 -5.47 -8.17 24.13
CA GLU A 168 -4.68 -7.93 22.91
C GLU A 168 -5.24 -6.74 22.10
N ILE A 169 -6.54 -6.48 22.23
CA ILE A 169 -7.25 -5.33 21.63
C ILE A 169 -8.22 -4.69 22.64
N ASP A 170 -8.45 -3.38 22.50
CA ASP A 170 -9.44 -2.63 23.29
C ASP A 170 -10.85 -2.68 22.67
N GLY A 171 -10.91 -3.02 21.38
CA GLY A 171 -12.16 -3.07 20.64
C GLY A 171 -12.04 -3.73 19.27
N ALA A 172 -13.18 -4.16 18.75
CA ALA A 172 -13.30 -4.72 17.42
C ALA A 172 -14.29 -3.90 16.59
N VAL A 173 -13.93 -3.59 15.35
CA VAL A 173 -14.85 -3.04 14.35
C VAL A 173 -15.37 -4.17 13.49
N VAL A 174 -16.67 -4.43 13.58
CA VAL A 174 -17.38 -5.53 12.91
C VAL A 174 -18.61 -5.00 12.17
N VAL A 175 -19.16 -5.80 11.25
CA VAL A 175 -20.39 -5.46 10.53
C VAL A 175 -21.61 -5.92 11.31
N GLY A 176 -22.37 -4.95 11.80
CA GLY A 176 -23.66 -5.10 12.45
C GLY A 176 -24.86 -5.03 11.51
N ALA A 177 -26.07 -5.07 12.05
CA ALA A 177 -27.30 -4.72 11.32
C ALA A 177 -28.17 -3.78 12.17
N ASN A 178 -28.81 -2.85 11.45
CA ASN A 178 -29.99 -2.15 11.91
C ASN A 178 -31.05 -2.34 10.83
N GLU A 179 -32.17 -3.02 11.12
CA GLU A 179 -33.25 -3.29 10.14
C GLU A 179 -32.71 -3.86 8.81
N TRP A 180 -31.84 -4.89 8.90
CA TRP A 180 -31.14 -5.51 7.77
C TRP A 180 -30.16 -4.62 6.97
N LYS A 181 -30.10 -3.32 7.25
CA LYS A 181 -29.07 -2.43 6.72
C LYS A 181 -27.76 -2.68 7.46
N PRO A 182 -26.66 -3.03 6.77
CA PRO A 182 -25.39 -3.26 7.41
C PRO A 182 -24.84 -1.95 7.98
N VAL A 183 -24.49 -1.97 9.27
CA VAL A 183 -23.91 -0.82 9.97
C VAL A 183 -22.62 -1.26 10.62
N SER A 184 -21.56 -0.47 10.49
CA SER A 184 -20.32 -0.80 11.19
C SER A 184 -20.46 -0.48 12.66
N MET A 185 -20.17 -1.47 13.51
CA MET A 185 -20.31 -1.39 14.95
C MET A 185 -18.94 -1.48 15.61
N ILE A 186 -18.83 -0.85 16.78
CA ILE A 186 -17.66 -0.94 17.65
C ILE A 186 -18.07 -1.83 18.81
N VAL A 187 -17.30 -2.88 19.05
CA VAL A 187 -17.54 -3.81 20.13
C VAL A 187 -16.35 -3.78 21.07
N THR A 188 -16.59 -3.53 22.36
CA THR A 188 -15.55 -3.38 23.39
C THR A 188 -15.69 -4.41 24.52
N SER A 189 -16.57 -5.40 24.36
CA SER A 189 -16.75 -6.49 25.31
C SER A 189 -17.18 -7.77 24.60
N SER A 190 -16.74 -8.90 25.14
CA SER A 190 -17.06 -10.23 24.61
C SER A 190 -18.55 -10.54 24.63
N GLU A 191 -19.29 -10.08 25.64
CA GLU A 191 -20.75 -10.24 25.71
C GLU A 191 -21.46 -9.55 24.54
N ALA A 192 -21.01 -8.36 24.15
CA ALA A 192 -21.59 -7.61 23.03
C ALA A 192 -21.30 -8.26 21.67
N LEU A 193 -20.20 -9.02 21.53
CA LEU A 193 -19.92 -9.80 20.30
C LEU A 193 -20.91 -10.95 20.09
N LEU A 194 -21.37 -11.58 21.17
CA LEU A 194 -22.22 -12.77 21.15
C LEU A 194 -23.71 -12.47 20.94
N ASN A 195 -24.10 -11.20 20.89
CA ASN A 195 -25.49 -10.85 20.67
C ASN A 195 -25.92 -11.14 19.22
N LYS A 196 -26.65 -12.26 19.03
CA LYS A 196 -27.12 -12.79 17.74
C LYS A 196 -27.93 -11.79 16.90
N ASN A 197 -28.57 -10.79 17.53
CA ASN A 197 -29.32 -9.78 16.78
C ASN A 197 -28.41 -8.75 16.08
N HIS A 198 -27.13 -8.69 16.44
CA HIS A 198 -26.22 -7.67 15.95
C HIS A 198 -25.18 -8.21 14.98
N THR A 199 -24.53 -9.36 15.24
CA THR A 199 -23.28 -9.76 14.56
C THR A 199 -23.34 -11.03 13.70
N SER A 200 -24.34 -11.91 13.86
CA SER A 200 -24.27 -13.29 13.34
C SER A 200 -24.96 -13.57 12.00
N LYS A 201 -25.53 -12.57 11.32
CA LYS A 201 -26.23 -12.75 10.03
C LYS A 201 -25.36 -12.32 8.85
N SER A 202 -25.25 -13.17 7.84
CA SER A 202 -24.59 -12.86 6.56
C SER A 202 -25.33 -11.71 5.86
N LYS A 203 -24.65 -10.57 5.72
CA LYS A 203 -25.22 -9.37 5.11
C LYS A 203 -24.40 -9.09 3.85
N TYR A 204 -24.90 -9.52 2.71
CA TYR A 204 -24.26 -9.28 1.41
C TYR A 204 -24.42 -7.81 0.94
N ALA A 205 -24.86 -6.91 1.82
CA ALA A 205 -25.04 -5.48 1.57
C ALA A 205 -23.79 -4.66 1.93
N ILE A 206 -23.71 -3.44 1.40
CA ILE A 206 -22.54 -2.55 1.57
C ILE A 206 -22.39 -1.99 2.98
N SER A 207 -21.24 -2.21 3.61
CA SER A 207 -20.82 -1.53 4.85
C SER A 207 -19.62 -0.59 4.65
N SER A 208 -19.57 0.49 5.43
CA SER A 208 -18.50 1.50 5.38
C SER A 208 -17.58 1.40 6.60
N LEU A 209 -16.30 1.78 6.48
CA LEU A 209 -15.34 1.75 7.60
C LEU A 209 -15.52 2.89 8.63
N GLN A 210 -16.60 3.68 8.57
CA GLN A 210 -16.79 4.90 9.39
C GLN A 210 -16.67 4.66 10.90
N ALA A 211 -17.03 3.47 11.40
CA ALA A 211 -16.90 3.11 12.81
C ALA A 211 -15.47 3.23 13.35
N ILE A 212 -14.43 3.12 12.50
CA ILE A 212 -13.03 3.29 12.92
C ILE A 212 -12.76 4.70 13.42
N ARG A 213 -13.31 5.71 12.74
CA ARG A 213 -13.17 7.10 13.16
C ARG A 213 -13.79 7.30 14.54
N LYS A 214 -15.02 6.79 14.70
CA LYS A 214 -15.74 6.85 15.98
C LYS A 214 -15.00 6.09 17.10
N ALA A 215 -14.36 4.96 16.79
CA ALA A 215 -13.52 4.22 17.75
C ALA A 215 -12.34 5.08 18.25
N GLY A 216 -11.68 5.81 17.34
CA GLY A 216 -10.63 6.77 17.70
C GLY A 216 -11.17 7.92 18.56
N GLU A 217 -12.32 8.47 18.19
CA GLU A 217 -13.01 9.52 18.96
C GLU A 217 -13.38 9.06 20.38
N MET A 218 -13.85 7.81 20.52
CA MET A 218 -14.11 7.14 21.81
C MET A 218 -12.85 6.89 22.64
N GLY A 219 -11.66 7.00 22.04
CA GLY A 219 -10.38 6.86 22.73
C GLY A 219 -9.86 5.43 22.83
N LEU A 220 -10.36 4.50 22.00
CA LEU A 220 -9.76 3.18 21.86
C LEU A 220 -8.33 3.32 21.29
N ASN A 221 -7.39 2.52 21.78
CA ASN A 221 -5.99 2.58 21.35
C ASN A 221 -5.72 1.50 20.30
N LYS A 222 -5.92 0.23 20.64
CA LYS A 222 -5.70 -0.93 19.75
C LYS A 222 -7.01 -1.56 19.34
N ILE A 223 -7.26 -1.66 18.04
CA ILE A 223 -8.46 -2.33 17.52
C ILE A 223 -8.16 -3.43 16.53
N ALA A 224 -9.02 -4.44 16.49
CA ALA A 224 -9.13 -5.36 15.35
C ALA A 224 -10.23 -4.87 14.40
N VAL A 225 -10.04 -5.07 13.10
CA VAL A 225 -11.05 -4.73 12.08
C VAL A 225 -11.35 -5.94 11.21
N VAL A 226 -12.61 -6.35 11.17
CA VAL A 226 -13.08 -7.37 10.22
C VAL A 226 -13.64 -6.67 8.98
N GLY A 227 -13.13 -7.04 7.81
CA GLY A 227 -13.54 -6.38 6.56
C GLY A 227 -13.49 -7.28 5.34
N LEU A 228 -14.22 -6.85 4.31
CA LEU A 228 -14.16 -7.42 2.96
C LEU A 228 -12.84 -7.02 2.27
N PRO A 229 -12.43 -7.69 1.18
CA PRO A 229 -11.16 -7.39 0.50
C PRO A 229 -10.97 -5.90 0.13
N CYS A 230 -12.04 -5.24 -0.31
CA CYS A 230 -11.99 -3.80 -0.62
C CYS A 230 -11.82 -2.90 0.61
N GLN A 231 -12.30 -3.33 1.78
CA GLN A 231 -12.11 -2.64 3.04
C GLN A 231 -10.69 -2.89 3.55
N VAL A 232 -10.22 -4.14 3.53
CA VAL A 232 -8.84 -4.53 3.87
C VAL A 232 -7.82 -3.72 3.06
N ALA A 233 -8.01 -3.59 1.75
CA ALA A 233 -7.15 -2.75 0.91
C ALA A 233 -7.14 -1.27 1.36
N GLY A 234 -8.31 -0.71 1.71
CA GLY A 234 -8.41 0.64 2.27
C GLY A 234 -7.73 0.78 3.64
N LEU A 235 -7.88 -0.22 4.53
CA LEU A 235 -7.24 -0.26 5.85
C LEU A 235 -5.73 -0.31 5.75
N ARG A 236 -5.19 -1.13 4.85
CA ARG A 236 -3.74 -1.17 4.59
C ARG A 236 -3.25 0.14 4.01
N ASN A 237 -4.00 0.77 3.11
CA ASN A 237 -3.64 2.11 2.64
C ASN A 237 -3.66 3.14 3.78
N ILE A 238 -4.54 3.02 4.78
CA ILE A 238 -4.52 3.87 5.98
C ILE A 238 -3.26 3.58 6.81
N GLN A 239 -2.96 2.32 7.14
CA GLN A 239 -1.76 1.96 7.93
C GLN A 239 -0.46 2.38 7.25
N TYR A 240 -0.39 2.23 5.92
CA TYR A 240 0.80 2.54 5.13
C TYR A 240 0.73 3.91 4.43
N HIS A 241 -0.24 4.77 4.77
CA HIS A 241 -0.47 6.06 4.09
C HIS A 241 0.81 6.91 4.08
N LYS A 242 1.56 6.89 5.19
CA LYS A 242 2.81 7.64 5.35
C LYS A 242 3.85 7.23 4.31
N PHE A 243 3.85 5.97 3.88
CA PHE A 243 4.78 5.42 2.90
C PHE A 243 4.30 5.51 1.46
N ILE A 244 2.98 5.65 1.21
CA ILE A 244 2.42 5.74 -0.16
C ILE A 244 2.09 7.18 -0.57
N SER A 245 1.82 8.07 0.39
CA SER A 245 1.44 9.46 0.12
C SER A 245 2.59 10.33 -0.33
N LYS A 246 2.28 11.28 -1.21
CA LYS A 246 3.21 12.34 -1.66
C LYS A 246 3.18 13.56 -0.72
N HIS A 247 2.23 13.61 0.19
CA HIS A 247 1.96 14.74 1.07
C HIS A 247 2.12 14.35 2.55
N ASP A 248 2.37 15.34 3.41
CA ASP A 248 2.41 15.07 4.86
C ASP A 248 1.00 14.80 5.38
N ALA A 249 0.89 14.22 6.58
CA ALA A 249 -0.38 13.94 7.24
C ALA A 249 -1.31 15.17 7.18
N GLU A 250 -2.52 14.96 6.65
CA GLU A 250 -3.50 16.03 6.47
C GLU A 250 -4.04 16.48 7.82
N ARG A 251 -4.18 17.80 7.98
CA ARG A 251 -4.72 18.44 9.18
C ARG A 251 -5.99 19.20 8.82
N GLY A 252 -6.95 19.18 9.72
CA GLY A 252 -8.23 19.88 9.59
C GLY A 252 -8.10 21.38 9.85
N LYS A 253 -9.25 22.07 9.79
CA LYS A 253 -9.39 23.50 10.13
C LYS A 253 -8.92 23.80 11.55
N ASP A 254 -8.99 22.82 12.45
CA ASP A 254 -8.53 22.88 13.84
C ASP A 254 -7.01 22.60 14.01
N GLY A 255 -6.29 22.33 12.91
CA GLY A 255 -4.87 22.02 12.91
C GLY A 255 -4.52 20.59 13.35
N LYS A 256 -5.51 19.71 13.55
CA LYS A 256 -5.32 18.32 14.00
C LYS A 256 -5.60 17.32 12.87
N PRO A 257 -4.93 16.15 12.84
CA PRO A 257 -5.29 15.08 11.93
C PRO A 257 -6.59 14.39 12.38
N ALA A 258 -7.19 13.58 11.50
CA ALA A 258 -8.27 12.68 11.89
C ALA A 258 -7.79 11.74 13.01
N LYS A 259 -8.59 11.58 14.06
CA LYS A 259 -8.27 10.70 15.19
C LYS A 259 -8.65 9.27 14.82
N ILE A 260 -7.64 8.44 14.58
CA ILE A 260 -7.78 7.04 14.15
C ILE A 260 -7.01 6.19 15.17
N PRO A 261 -7.60 5.09 15.69
CA PRO A 261 -6.91 4.18 16.59
C PRO A 261 -5.82 3.39 15.84
N GLU A 262 -4.91 2.75 16.58
CA GLU A 262 -4.01 1.75 16.01
C GLU A 262 -4.82 0.54 15.56
N ILE A 263 -4.81 0.28 14.25
CA ILE A 263 -5.38 -0.95 13.69
C ILE A 263 -4.35 -2.05 13.93
N GLU A 264 -4.50 -2.79 15.02
CA GLU A 264 -3.55 -3.83 15.45
C GLU A 264 -3.66 -5.07 14.55
N TYR A 265 -4.90 -5.51 14.30
CA TYR A 265 -5.21 -6.68 13.47
C TYR A 265 -6.21 -6.34 12.36
N VAL A 266 -5.95 -6.85 11.16
CA VAL A 266 -6.85 -6.77 10.01
C VAL A 266 -7.30 -8.17 9.63
N PHE A 267 -8.57 -8.47 9.83
CA PHE A 267 -9.18 -9.76 9.48
C PHE A 267 -10.00 -9.62 8.20
N GLY A 268 -9.63 -10.41 7.20
CA GLY A 268 -10.28 -10.43 5.89
C GLY A 268 -11.36 -11.50 5.81
N LEU A 269 -12.45 -11.22 5.12
CA LEU A 269 -13.45 -12.22 4.78
C LEU A 269 -13.37 -12.57 3.28
N PHE A 270 -13.58 -13.83 2.95
CA PHE A 270 -13.75 -14.27 1.57
C PHE A 270 -14.99 -13.59 0.97
N CYS A 271 -14.86 -13.03 -0.23
CA CYS A 271 -15.90 -12.21 -0.83
C CYS A 271 -15.90 -12.32 -2.36
N THR A 272 -16.98 -12.89 -2.89
CA THR A 272 -17.30 -12.82 -4.31
C THR A 272 -17.79 -11.43 -4.70
N GLU A 273 -18.87 -10.98 -4.06
CA GLU A 273 -19.49 -9.69 -4.32
C GLU A 273 -20.41 -9.24 -3.18
N LYS A 274 -20.89 -8.01 -3.31
CA LYS A 274 -21.90 -7.39 -2.46
C LYS A 274 -22.92 -6.70 -3.35
N PHE A 275 -24.14 -6.59 -2.85
CA PHE A 275 -25.30 -6.02 -3.53
C PHE A 275 -25.67 -4.68 -2.89
N GLU A 276 -26.35 -3.84 -3.67
CA GLU A 276 -26.97 -2.63 -3.13
C GLU A 276 -28.13 -3.03 -2.20
N TYR A 277 -28.34 -2.26 -1.13
CA TYR A 277 -29.42 -2.57 -0.18
C TYR A 277 -30.80 -2.39 -0.85
N SER A 278 -30.94 -1.36 -1.70
CA SER A 278 -32.10 -1.15 -2.56
C SER A 278 -32.39 -2.35 -3.47
N GLU A 279 -31.37 -2.92 -4.10
CA GLU A 279 -31.51 -4.10 -4.95
C GLU A 279 -32.02 -5.32 -4.16
N ILE A 280 -31.49 -5.57 -2.97
CA ILE A 280 -31.98 -6.64 -2.09
C ILE A 280 -33.44 -6.39 -1.69
N LEU A 281 -33.78 -5.15 -1.30
CA LEU A 281 -35.15 -4.78 -0.95
C LEU A 281 -36.12 -5.00 -2.11
N ASP A 282 -35.71 -4.62 -3.33
CA ASP A 282 -36.56 -4.78 -4.51
C ASP A 282 -36.78 -6.26 -4.85
N LYS A 283 -35.77 -7.11 -4.63
CA LYS A 283 -35.93 -8.58 -4.75
C LYS A 283 -36.85 -9.16 -3.68
N VAL A 284 -36.69 -8.76 -2.42
CA VAL A 284 -37.57 -9.21 -1.33
C VAL A 284 -39.02 -8.81 -1.61
N LYS A 285 -39.26 -7.56 -2.04
CA LYS A 285 -40.59 -7.10 -2.45
C LYS A 285 -41.14 -7.86 -3.66
N SER A 286 -40.28 -8.23 -4.62
CA SER A 286 -40.71 -9.01 -5.79
C SER A 286 -41.18 -10.43 -5.44
N LEU A 287 -40.79 -10.93 -4.26
CA LEU A 287 -41.23 -12.21 -3.72
C LEU A 287 -42.48 -12.08 -2.82
N ASP A 288 -43.02 -10.86 -2.64
CA ASP A 288 -44.15 -10.56 -1.75
C ASP A 288 -43.88 -10.88 -0.26
N ILE A 289 -42.62 -10.75 0.17
CA ILE A 289 -42.16 -11.00 1.54
C ILE A 289 -41.82 -9.67 2.23
N SER A 290 -42.06 -9.54 3.54
CA SER A 290 -41.55 -8.40 4.32
C SER A 290 -40.06 -8.56 4.60
N MET A 291 -39.31 -7.45 4.60
CA MET A 291 -37.89 -7.50 5.00
C MET A 291 -37.70 -7.97 6.45
N ASP A 292 -38.71 -7.77 7.30
CA ASP A 292 -38.69 -8.21 8.71
C ASP A 292 -38.79 -9.73 8.85
N ASP A 293 -39.35 -10.43 7.86
CA ASP A 293 -39.54 -11.89 7.86
C ASP A 293 -38.28 -12.63 7.36
N VAL A 294 -37.33 -11.91 6.76
CA VAL A 294 -36.07 -12.49 6.30
C VAL A 294 -35.24 -12.87 7.54
N VAL A 295 -34.69 -14.08 7.54
CA VAL A 295 -33.85 -14.63 8.60
C VAL A 295 -32.39 -14.68 8.20
N LYS A 296 -32.11 -15.04 6.93
CA LYS A 296 -30.75 -15.19 6.38
C LYS A 296 -30.74 -14.90 4.88
N CYS A 297 -29.65 -14.31 4.39
CA CYS A 297 -29.30 -14.36 2.97
C CYS A 297 -28.02 -15.18 2.79
N ASP A 298 -27.92 -15.95 1.71
CA ASP A 298 -26.74 -16.78 1.40
C ASP A 298 -26.48 -16.83 -0.11
N VAL A 299 -25.25 -17.14 -0.51
CA VAL A 299 -24.92 -17.39 -1.92
C VAL A 299 -24.46 -18.83 -2.05
N LYS A 300 -25.28 -19.67 -2.71
CA LYS A 300 -24.97 -21.08 -2.95
C LYS A 300 -25.03 -21.39 -4.44
N GLY A 301 -23.87 -21.77 -5.00
CA GLY A 301 -23.73 -22.06 -6.41
C GLY A 301 -24.09 -20.84 -7.27
N LYS A 302 -25.15 -20.97 -8.07
CA LYS A 302 -25.64 -19.93 -8.99
C LYS A 302 -26.79 -19.08 -8.44
N ASN A 303 -27.17 -19.30 -7.19
CA ASN A 303 -28.34 -18.67 -6.58
C ASN A 303 -27.95 -17.80 -5.37
N PHE A 304 -28.60 -16.64 -5.27
CA PHE A 304 -28.76 -15.87 -4.04
C PHE A 304 -30.01 -16.37 -3.33
N ILE A 305 -29.86 -16.94 -2.13
CA ILE A 305 -30.94 -17.55 -1.36
C ILE A 305 -31.39 -16.54 -0.29
N ILE A 306 -32.68 -16.23 -0.27
CA ILE A 306 -33.33 -15.49 0.80
C ILE A 306 -34.10 -16.51 1.64
N SER A 307 -33.75 -16.67 2.90
CA SER A 307 -34.40 -17.60 3.83
C SER A 307 -35.31 -16.86 4.79
N THR A 308 -36.56 -17.30 4.93
CA THR A 308 -37.48 -16.91 6.01
C THR A 308 -37.49 -17.99 7.10
N GLU A 309 -38.34 -17.87 8.12
CA GLU A 309 -38.53 -18.96 9.10
C GLU A 309 -39.18 -20.20 8.46
N ASP A 310 -39.94 -20.01 7.38
CA ASP A 310 -40.76 -21.05 6.76
C ASP A 310 -40.11 -21.67 5.51
N GLU A 311 -39.47 -20.88 4.65
CA GLU A 311 -38.93 -21.38 3.37
C GLU A 311 -37.71 -20.62 2.82
N ASP A 312 -37.02 -21.26 1.87
CA ASP A 312 -35.86 -20.72 1.14
C ASP A 312 -36.27 -20.30 -0.28
N TYR A 313 -36.03 -19.04 -0.64
CA TYR A 313 -36.30 -18.48 -1.97
C TYR A 313 -35.00 -18.31 -2.76
N PRO A 314 -34.70 -19.19 -3.74
CA PRO A 314 -33.55 -19.06 -4.59
C PRO A 314 -33.80 -18.06 -5.74
N ILE A 315 -32.98 -17.02 -5.82
CA ILE A 315 -32.93 -16.04 -6.91
C ILE A 315 -31.67 -16.32 -7.74
N SER A 316 -31.76 -16.31 -9.07
CA SER A 316 -30.55 -16.49 -9.89
C SER A 316 -29.60 -15.30 -9.68
N LEU A 317 -28.30 -15.55 -9.56
CA LEU A 317 -27.30 -14.47 -9.48
C LEU A 317 -27.29 -13.56 -10.72
N SER A 318 -27.82 -14.04 -11.85
CA SER A 318 -28.00 -13.21 -13.06
C SER A 318 -29.16 -12.21 -12.97
N GLU A 319 -30.05 -12.38 -11.99
CA GLU A 319 -31.24 -11.56 -11.82
C GLU A 319 -31.04 -10.47 -10.76
N ILE A 320 -29.96 -10.53 -9.99
CA ILE A 320 -29.61 -9.55 -8.95
C ILE A 320 -28.28 -8.86 -9.30
N ASP A 321 -28.31 -7.54 -9.39
CA ASP A 321 -27.14 -6.79 -9.81
C ASP A 321 -26.14 -6.60 -8.66
N ALA A 322 -24.92 -7.09 -8.85
CA ALA A 322 -23.81 -6.82 -7.96
C ALA A 322 -23.46 -5.33 -7.97
N SER A 323 -22.99 -4.81 -6.84
CA SER A 323 -22.52 -3.42 -6.76
C SER A 323 -21.45 -3.18 -7.82
N PRO A 324 -21.57 -2.16 -8.70
CA PRO A 324 -20.73 -2.01 -9.89
C PRO A 324 -19.22 -2.03 -9.61
N GLY A 325 -18.79 -1.45 -8.47
CA GLY A 325 -17.39 -1.46 -8.04
C GLY A 325 -16.82 -2.85 -7.74
N CYS A 326 -17.66 -3.88 -7.55
CA CYS A 326 -17.26 -5.28 -7.36
C CYS A 326 -16.73 -5.92 -8.65
N LEU A 327 -17.16 -5.43 -9.82
CA LEU A 327 -16.64 -5.89 -11.11
C LEU A 327 -15.17 -5.49 -11.30
N MET A 328 -14.75 -4.40 -10.65
CA MET A 328 -13.34 -3.98 -10.59
C MET A 328 -12.58 -4.54 -9.39
N CYS A 329 -13.10 -5.57 -8.70
CA CYS A 329 -12.43 -6.25 -7.60
C CYS A 329 -11.94 -7.63 -8.02
N ARG A 330 -10.61 -7.82 -8.07
CA ARG A 330 -9.97 -9.13 -8.33
C ARG A 330 -9.64 -9.94 -7.09
N ASP A 331 -9.73 -9.33 -5.91
CA ASP A 331 -9.38 -9.95 -4.64
C ASP A 331 -10.60 -10.71 -4.07
N PHE A 332 -10.43 -12.02 -3.89
CA PHE A 332 -11.44 -12.93 -3.35
C PHE A 332 -11.28 -13.08 -1.84
N ASP A 333 -10.09 -13.43 -1.40
CA ASP A 333 -9.80 -13.92 -0.06
C ASP A 333 -9.05 -12.88 0.80
N ALA A 334 -9.09 -11.59 0.41
CA ALA A 334 -8.49 -10.49 1.14
C ALA A 334 -6.98 -10.68 1.36
N GLU A 335 -6.23 -10.76 0.24
CA GLU A 335 -4.79 -11.07 0.21
C GLU A 335 -3.91 -10.17 1.11
N LEU A 336 -4.42 -8.99 1.49
CA LEU A 336 -3.72 -8.01 2.31
C LEU A 336 -4.06 -8.11 3.82
N ALA A 337 -4.92 -9.03 4.25
CA ALA A 337 -5.27 -9.21 5.66
C ALA A 337 -4.10 -9.82 6.46
N ASP A 338 -4.15 -9.75 7.80
CA ASP A 338 -3.27 -10.55 8.66
C ASP A 338 -3.72 -12.02 8.67
N ILE A 339 -5.04 -12.21 8.70
CA ILE A 339 -5.71 -13.50 8.58
C ILE A 339 -6.95 -13.32 7.71
N SER A 340 -7.18 -14.24 6.80
CA SER A 340 -8.41 -14.31 6.00
C SER A 340 -9.28 -15.49 6.41
N PHE A 341 -10.59 -15.31 6.39
CA PHE A 341 -11.56 -16.31 6.80
C PHE A 341 -12.62 -16.55 5.71
N GLY A 342 -13.01 -17.81 5.51
CA GLY A 342 -14.04 -18.18 4.53
C GLY A 342 -14.60 -19.58 4.72
N ASP A 343 -15.41 -20.02 3.75
CA ASP A 343 -16.05 -21.34 3.71
C ASP A 343 -15.46 -22.28 2.64
N LYS A 344 -14.66 -21.76 1.70
CA LYS A 344 -14.10 -22.53 0.58
C LYS A 344 -12.80 -23.21 0.95
N GLY A 345 -12.66 -24.49 0.63
CA GLY A 345 -11.50 -25.29 0.95
C GLY A 345 -11.59 -26.07 2.27
N SER A 346 -12.52 -25.74 3.16
CA SER A 346 -12.74 -26.43 4.44
C SER A 346 -13.93 -27.39 4.38
N PRO A 347 -13.99 -28.41 5.27
CA PRO A 347 -15.19 -29.23 5.45
C PRO A 347 -16.41 -28.42 5.91
N ASP A 348 -17.61 -28.95 5.67
CA ASP A 348 -18.86 -28.30 6.09
C ASP A 348 -18.88 -28.04 7.61
N GLY A 349 -19.21 -26.81 7.98
CA GLY A 349 -19.25 -26.36 9.39
C GLY A 349 -17.92 -25.90 9.96
N PHE A 350 -16.83 -25.95 9.20
CA PHE A 350 -15.54 -25.34 9.52
C PHE A 350 -15.35 -24.00 8.78
N SER A 351 -14.41 -23.19 9.23
CA SER A 351 -13.90 -22.02 8.51
C SER A 351 -12.54 -22.34 7.93
N THR A 352 -12.34 -21.99 6.66
CA THR A 352 -11.00 -21.83 6.10
C THR A 352 -10.34 -20.60 6.69
N ILE A 353 -9.06 -20.73 7.02
CA ILE A 353 -8.20 -19.71 7.62
C ILE A 353 -6.94 -19.61 6.75
N VAL A 354 -6.61 -18.41 6.31
CA VAL A 354 -5.34 -18.14 5.61
C VAL A 354 -4.54 -17.16 6.45
N VAL A 355 -3.46 -17.62 7.08
CA VAL A 355 -2.55 -16.77 7.85
C VAL A 355 -1.53 -16.15 6.89
N ARG A 356 -1.35 -14.82 6.99
CA ARG A 356 -0.59 -14.05 5.99
C ARG A 356 0.55 -13.22 6.54
N THR A 357 0.53 -12.92 7.83
CA THR A 357 1.57 -12.12 8.49
C THR A 357 2.01 -12.81 9.78
N ASP A 358 3.18 -12.44 10.29
CA ASP A 358 3.66 -12.95 11.58
C ASP A 358 2.71 -12.60 12.74
N LYS A 359 2.01 -11.46 12.66
CA LYS A 359 0.93 -11.12 13.61
C LYS A 359 -0.24 -12.09 13.52
N GLY A 360 -0.58 -12.56 12.32
CA GLY A 360 -1.68 -13.49 12.09
C GLY A 360 -1.47 -14.87 12.74
N LYS A 361 -0.21 -15.29 12.98
CA LYS A 361 0.10 -16.57 13.65
C LYS A 361 -0.45 -16.67 15.07
N ILE A 362 -0.85 -15.55 15.69
CA ILE A 362 -1.47 -15.56 17.01
C ILE A 362 -2.74 -16.43 17.10
N ILE A 363 -3.40 -16.73 15.97
CA ILE A 363 -4.56 -17.63 15.94
C ILE A 363 -4.23 -19.06 16.42
N GLU A 364 -2.99 -19.52 16.23
CA GLU A 364 -2.50 -20.83 16.69
C GLU A 364 -2.58 -20.98 18.22
N LYS A 365 -2.59 -19.86 18.97
CA LYS A 365 -2.75 -19.86 20.43
C LYS A 365 -4.16 -20.26 20.86
N TYR A 366 -5.16 -20.03 20.02
CA TYR A 366 -6.58 -20.08 20.41
C TYR A 366 -7.39 -21.20 19.75
N PHE A 367 -6.89 -21.77 18.64
CA PHE A 367 -7.60 -22.81 17.90
C PHE A 367 -6.67 -23.97 17.55
N ASP A 368 -7.21 -25.18 17.61
CA ASP A 368 -6.62 -26.33 16.96
C ASP A 368 -6.80 -26.18 15.44
N LEU A 369 -5.68 -26.06 14.72
CA LEU A 369 -5.65 -25.84 13.28
C LEU A 369 -5.39 -27.14 12.54
N TYR A 370 -6.18 -27.39 11.50
CA TYR A 370 -5.99 -28.51 10.56
C TYR A 370 -5.46 -27.98 9.22
N ASP A 371 -4.55 -28.71 8.58
CA ASP A 371 -3.80 -28.23 7.40
C ASP A 371 -4.24 -28.87 6.06
N ASP A 372 -5.20 -29.80 6.06
CA ASP A 372 -5.73 -30.45 4.85
C ASP A 372 -6.78 -29.60 4.09
N VAL A 373 -6.53 -28.29 3.98
CA VAL A 373 -7.36 -27.36 3.19
C VAL A 373 -7.27 -27.69 1.70
N LYS A 374 -8.42 -27.75 1.03
CA LYS A 374 -8.48 -27.87 -0.44
C LYS A 374 -8.21 -26.52 -1.10
N VAL A 375 -6.93 -26.16 -1.21
CA VAL A 375 -6.46 -24.89 -1.79
C VAL A 375 -6.98 -24.67 -3.22
N ASP A 376 -7.14 -25.74 -4.02
CA ASP A 376 -7.68 -25.66 -5.38
C ASP A 376 -9.08 -25.01 -5.46
N GLU A 377 -9.92 -25.17 -4.43
CA GLU A 377 -11.23 -24.53 -4.37
C GLU A 377 -11.12 -23.01 -4.18
N ILE A 378 -10.11 -22.57 -3.42
CA ILE A 378 -9.81 -21.14 -3.20
C ILE A 378 -9.22 -20.54 -4.48
N GLU A 379 -8.29 -21.24 -5.12
CA GLU A 379 -7.70 -20.85 -6.41
C GLU A 379 -8.74 -20.76 -7.51
N PHE A 380 -9.72 -21.66 -7.54
CA PHE A 380 -10.84 -21.57 -8.47
C PHE A 380 -11.60 -20.24 -8.31
N MET A 381 -11.86 -19.82 -7.06
CA MET A 381 -12.56 -18.57 -6.77
C MET A 381 -11.72 -17.31 -7.06
N ARG A 382 -10.41 -17.35 -6.78
CA ARG A 382 -9.45 -16.30 -7.19
C ARG A 382 -9.48 -16.12 -8.71
N ASN A 383 -9.39 -17.22 -9.46
CA ASN A 383 -9.44 -17.21 -10.92
C ASN A 383 -10.78 -16.73 -11.47
N PHE A 384 -11.90 -17.10 -10.83
CA PHE A 384 -13.22 -16.58 -11.19
C PHE A 384 -13.29 -15.05 -11.07
N LYS A 385 -12.78 -14.50 -9.96
CA LYS A 385 -12.73 -13.05 -9.71
C LYS A 385 -11.79 -12.34 -10.69
N GLN A 386 -10.64 -12.93 -10.99
CA GLN A 386 -9.70 -12.43 -11.99
C GLN A 386 -10.35 -12.33 -13.38
N LYS A 387 -11.00 -13.40 -13.86
CA LYS A 387 -11.67 -13.41 -15.17
C LYS A 387 -12.78 -12.36 -15.27
N ARG A 388 -13.57 -12.20 -14.20
CA ARG A 388 -14.62 -11.17 -14.14
C ARG A 388 -14.02 -9.76 -14.22
N PHE A 389 -12.93 -9.54 -13.49
CA PHE A 389 -12.19 -8.29 -13.50
C PHE A 389 -11.60 -7.96 -14.89
N ASP A 390 -10.93 -8.91 -15.54
CA ASP A 390 -10.33 -8.72 -16.86
C ASP A 390 -11.39 -8.38 -17.92
N LYS A 391 -12.54 -9.03 -17.86
CA LYS A 391 -13.68 -8.73 -18.73
C LYS A 391 -14.17 -7.29 -18.54
N GLU A 392 -14.28 -6.83 -17.30
CA GLU A 392 -14.71 -5.47 -17.00
C GLU A 392 -13.68 -4.41 -17.42
N VAL A 393 -12.38 -4.69 -17.24
CA VAL A 393 -11.30 -3.82 -17.73
C VAL A 393 -11.36 -3.67 -19.24
N LEU A 394 -11.58 -4.77 -19.97
CA LEU A 394 -11.71 -4.76 -21.44
C LEU A 394 -12.97 -3.99 -21.88
N LYS A 395 -14.12 -4.29 -21.27
CA LYS A 395 -15.39 -3.59 -21.54
C LYS A 395 -15.24 -2.07 -21.36
N ARG A 396 -14.67 -1.63 -20.24
CA ARG A 396 -14.41 -0.20 -20.00
C ARG A 396 -13.50 0.41 -21.06
N LYS A 397 -12.45 -0.31 -21.48
CA LYS A 397 -11.55 0.14 -22.56
C LYS A 397 -12.29 0.29 -23.89
N GLU A 398 -13.10 -0.69 -24.27
CA GLU A 398 -13.89 -0.68 -25.52
C GLU A 398 -14.92 0.45 -25.55
N ASN A 399 -15.55 0.72 -24.41
CA ASN A 399 -16.52 1.81 -24.23
C ASN A 399 -15.88 3.19 -24.06
N ASN A 400 -14.55 3.26 -23.93
CA ASN A 400 -13.81 4.48 -23.56
C ASN A 400 -14.27 5.06 -22.20
N ASP A 401 -14.66 4.18 -21.27
CA ASP A 401 -14.99 4.51 -19.89
C ASP A 401 -13.72 4.79 -19.08
N PHE A 402 -13.85 5.59 -18.02
CA PHE A 402 -12.73 5.84 -17.12
C PHE A 402 -12.29 4.56 -16.38
N ASN A 403 -10.98 4.31 -16.38
CA ASN A 403 -10.34 3.27 -15.59
C ASN A 403 -9.16 3.89 -14.83
N SER A 404 -9.09 3.63 -13.53
CA SER A 404 -8.04 4.17 -12.67
C SER A 404 -6.72 3.39 -12.72
N TYR A 405 -6.74 2.17 -13.28
CA TYR A 405 -5.59 1.27 -13.36
C TYR A 405 -4.87 1.05 -12.02
N TYR A 406 -5.63 1.11 -10.91
CA TYR A 406 -5.09 1.06 -9.55
C TYR A 406 -4.24 -0.19 -9.26
N TYR A 407 -4.49 -1.27 -10.01
CA TYR A 407 -3.91 -2.60 -9.83
C TYR A 407 -2.49 -2.74 -10.39
N ILE A 408 -2.05 -1.86 -11.29
CA ILE A 408 -0.72 -1.97 -11.92
C ILE A 408 0.43 -1.80 -10.92
N TRP A 409 0.16 -1.18 -9.76
CA TRP A 409 1.15 -0.99 -8.69
C TRP A 409 1.39 -2.24 -7.83
N ARG A 410 0.63 -3.32 -8.03
CA ARG A 410 0.99 -4.64 -7.51
C ARG A 410 2.34 -5.12 -8.07
N HIS A 411 2.77 -4.54 -9.18
CA HIS A 411 4.04 -4.83 -9.83
C HIS A 411 5.06 -3.76 -9.45
N GLY A 412 6.16 -4.19 -8.82
CA GLY A 412 7.30 -3.34 -8.51
C GLY A 412 7.87 -2.66 -9.76
N GLY A 413 8.59 -1.55 -9.62
CA GLY A 413 9.26 -0.94 -10.79
C GLY A 413 8.34 -0.30 -11.84
N VAL A 414 7.01 -0.43 -11.71
CA VAL A 414 6.05 0.31 -12.54
C VAL A 414 6.05 1.77 -12.10
N GLY A 415 5.79 2.68 -13.04
CA GLY A 415 5.62 4.11 -12.78
C GLY A 415 4.81 4.78 -13.86
N SER A 416 4.21 5.93 -13.53
CA SER A 416 3.45 6.71 -14.52
C SER A 416 4.37 7.62 -15.33
N ALA A 417 4.30 7.51 -16.65
CA ALA A 417 4.97 8.33 -17.64
C ALA A 417 4.04 9.46 -18.15
N ARG A 418 4.47 10.21 -19.17
CA ARG A 418 3.66 11.29 -19.77
C ARG A 418 2.42 10.72 -20.48
N LYS A 419 1.32 11.48 -20.51
CA LYS A 419 0.10 11.21 -21.30
C LYS A 419 -0.59 9.85 -21.01
N ASN A 420 -0.84 9.51 -19.74
CA ASN A 420 -1.52 8.27 -19.33
C ASN A 420 -0.84 6.97 -19.80
N LYS A 421 0.48 6.99 -19.98
CA LYS A 421 1.29 5.78 -20.20
C LYS A 421 2.05 5.40 -18.94
N ALA A 422 2.47 4.15 -18.85
CA ALA A 422 3.38 3.65 -17.83
C ALA A 422 4.80 3.47 -18.39
N TYR A 423 5.75 3.38 -17.47
CA TYR A 423 7.00 2.67 -17.69
C TYR A 423 7.06 1.48 -16.75
N VAL A 424 7.74 0.41 -17.17
CA VAL A 424 8.00 -0.78 -16.38
C VAL A 424 9.51 -0.96 -16.29
N ARG A 425 10.03 -0.94 -15.07
CA ARG A 425 11.45 -1.11 -14.80
C ARG A 425 11.72 -2.50 -14.22
N PHE A 426 12.80 -3.09 -14.70
CA PHE A 426 13.28 -4.39 -14.25
C PHE A 426 14.59 -4.19 -13.49
N ARG A 427 14.78 -4.97 -12.41
CA ARG A 427 16.06 -4.98 -11.68
C ARG A 427 17.15 -5.43 -12.63
N THR A 428 18.31 -4.80 -12.51
CA THR A 428 19.48 -5.15 -13.29
C THR A 428 20.10 -6.46 -12.80
N THR A 429 20.71 -7.19 -13.72
CA THR A 429 21.73 -8.16 -13.34
C THR A 429 22.91 -7.40 -12.73
N ILE A 430 23.59 -8.01 -11.75
CA ILE A 430 24.64 -7.32 -10.99
C ILE A 430 25.70 -6.70 -11.93
N GLY A 431 25.94 -5.40 -11.77
CA GLY A 431 26.92 -4.63 -12.56
C GLY A 431 26.52 -4.31 -13.99
N GLY A 432 25.25 -4.53 -14.36
CA GLY A 432 24.76 -4.28 -15.73
C GLY A 432 25.25 -5.31 -16.76
N TYR A 433 25.66 -6.51 -16.31
CA TYR A 433 26.08 -7.58 -17.19
C TYR A 433 24.87 -8.38 -17.69
N TYR A 434 24.43 -8.10 -18.91
CA TYR A 434 23.27 -8.79 -19.51
C TYR A 434 23.70 -9.87 -20.50
N ASP A 435 23.04 -11.03 -20.44
CA ASP A 435 23.16 -12.03 -21.50
C ASP A 435 22.52 -11.50 -22.80
N PRO A 436 23.11 -11.80 -23.98
CA PRO A 436 22.52 -11.40 -25.25
C PRO A 436 21.07 -11.87 -25.44
N LYS A 437 20.72 -13.05 -24.91
CA LYS A 437 19.36 -13.59 -24.95
C LYS A 437 18.36 -12.71 -24.20
N THR A 438 18.75 -12.20 -23.03
CA THR A 438 17.94 -11.27 -22.23
C THR A 438 17.63 -10.02 -23.03
N LEU A 439 18.63 -9.41 -23.66
CA LEU A 439 18.43 -8.19 -24.45
C LEU A 439 17.58 -8.43 -25.71
N MET A 440 17.70 -9.61 -26.35
CA MET A 440 16.82 -9.99 -27.46
C MET A 440 15.37 -10.11 -27.02
N LYS A 441 15.09 -10.79 -25.90
CA LYS A 441 13.74 -10.89 -25.32
C LYS A 441 13.18 -9.51 -24.95
N VAL A 442 13.97 -8.65 -24.31
CA VAL A 442 13.57 -7.26 -24.02
C VAL A 442 13.21 -6.51 -25.30
N SER A 443 13.99 -6.67 -26.38
CA SER A 443 13.70 -6.08 -27.68
C SER A 443 12.41 -6.61 -28.30
N GLU A 444 12.17 -7.91 -28.23
CA GLU A 444 10.96 -8.56 -28.73
C GLU A 444 9.72 -8.05 -28.01
N VAL A 445 9.75 -8.04 -26.66
CA VAL A 445 8.64 -7.58 -25.84
C VAL A 445 8.39 -6.08 -26.05
N ALA A 446 9.44 -5.25 -26.08
CA ALA A 446 9.27 -3.83 -26.36
C ALA A 446 8.61 -3.57 -27.73
N ASN A 447 8.98 -4.33 -28.77
CA ASN A 447 8.33 -4.26 -30.07
C ASN A 447 6.85 -4.70 -30.02
N LYS A 448 6.55 -5.80 -29.32
CA LYS A 448 5.17 -6.32 -29.15
C LYS A 448 4.21 -5.27 -28.57
N PHE A 449 4.69 -4.44 -27.64
CA PHE A 449 3.90 -3.38 -27.02
C PHE A 449 4.10 -1.99 -27.63
N ASN A 450 4.80 -1.88 -28.77
CA ASN A 450 5.14 -0.60 -29.41
C ASN A 450 5.77 0.41 -28.42
N ALA A 451 6.62 -0.12 -27.55
CA ALA A 451 7.25 0.57 -26.43
C ALA A 451 8.71 0.93 -26.76
N LYS A 452 9.36 1.68 -25.87
CA LYS A 452 10.78 2.06 -26.01
C LYS A 452 11.61 1.48 -24.90
N ILE A 453 12.85 1.09 -25.21
CA ILE A 453 13.80 0.62 -24.20
C ILE A 453 14.67 1.80 -23.75
N LYS A 454 14.83 1.94 -22.45
CA LYS A 454 15.79 2.84 -21.81
C LYS A 454 16.67 2.05 -20.87
N LEU A 455 17.98 2.17 -21.05
CA LEU A 455 18.96 1.74 -20.06
C LEU A 455 19.12 2.86 -19.04
N THR A 456 18.89 2.58 -17.76
CA THR A 456 18.92 3.59 -16.70
C THR A 456 20.34 3.89 -16.26
N SER A 457 20.53 5.02 -15.56
CA SER A 457 21.82 5.35 -14.94
C SER A 457 22.19 4.44 -13.76
N ARG A 458 21.33 3.49 -13.38
CA ARG A 458 21.61 2.45 -12.38
C ARG A 458 21.75 1.07 -13.03
N GLU A 459 22.11 1.05 -14.32
CA GLU A 459 22.37 -0.18 -15.07
C GLU A 459 21.11 -1.02 -15.33
N GLU A 460 19.89 -0.48 -15.11
CA GLU A 460 18.62 -1.22 -15.27
C GLU A 460 18.02 -1.12 -16.68
N VAL A 461 17.13 -2.06 -17.00
CA VAL A 461 16.28 -2.01 -18.20
C VAL A 461 14.91 -1.43 -17.83
N GLU A 462 14.48 -0.42 -18.58
CA GLU A 462 13.19 0.22 -18.43
C GLU A 462 12.45 0.25 -19.76
N ILE A 463 11.24 -0.30 -19.81
CA ILE A 463 10.35 -0.26 -20.97
C ILE A 463 9.38 0.91 -20.78
N GLN A 464 9.43 1.88 -21.68
CA GLN A 464 8.74 3.16 -21.67
C GLN A 464 7.57 3.19 -22.65
N ASP A 465 6.65 4.14 -22.44
CA ASP A 465 5.50 4.41 -23.31
C ASP A 465 4.45 3.27 -23.38
N VAL A 466 4.37 2.42 -22.34
CA VAL A 466 3.45 1.28 -22.23
C VAL A 466 2.03 1.77 -21.92
N GLU A 467 1.01 1.22 -22.59
CA GLU A 467 -0.38 1.51 -22.25
C GLU A 467 -0.73 0.94 -20.87
N LEU A 468 -1.47 1.69 -20.02
CA LEU A 468 -1.77 1.27 -18.64
C LEU A 468 -2.50 -0.07 -18.58
N CYS A 469 -3.36 -0.38 -19.57
CA CYS A 469 -4.08 -1.65 -19.65
C CYS A 469 -3.20 -2.85 -20.01
N ASP A 470 -2.00 -2.61 -20.54
CA ASP A 470 -1.11 -3.67 -21.03
C ASP A 470 0.09 -3.90 -20.10
N VAL A 471 0.20 -3.15 -18.99
CA VAL A 471 1.30 -3.28 -18.02
C VAL A 471 1.42 -4.70 -17.47
N GLU A 472 0.33 -5.30 -16.99
CA GLU A 472 0.40 -6.66 -16.41
C GLU A 472 0.75 -7.71 -17.45
N LYS A 473 0.24 -7.55 -18.69
CA LYS A 473 0.60 -8.45 -19.79
C LYS A 473 2.08 -8.36 -20.12
N LEU A 474 2.63 -7.14 -20.13
CA LEU A 474 4.05 -6.92 -20.38
C LEU A 474 4.92 -7.54 -19.27
N VAL A 475 4.51 -7.38 -18.00
CA VAL A 475 5.22 -8.00 -16.86
C VAL A 475 5.21 -9.52 -16.98
N ALA A 476 4.06 -10.12 -17.30
CA ALA A 476 3.91 -11.56 -17.48
C ALA A 476 4.84 -12.16 -18.55
N GLU A 477 5.22 -11.41 -19.60
CA GLU A 477 6.17 -11.91 -20.62
C GLU A 477 7.57 -12.22 -20.07
N PHE A 478 7.89 -11.75 -18.86
CA PHE A 478 9.18 -11.97 -18.19
C PHE A 478 9.06 -12.88 -16.95
N GLU A 479 7.85 -13.20 -16.48
CA GLU A 479 7.63 -14.07 -15.31
C GLU A 479 7.99 -15.53 -15.60
N ASP A 480 7.70 -16.03 -16.82
CA ASP A 480 7.89 -17.45 -17.17
C ASP A 480 9.35 -17.90 -17.29
N ASP A 481 10.28 -16.97 -17.55
CA ASP A 481 11.66 -17.29 -17.89
C ASP A 481 12.66 -16.98 -16.75
N ASP A 482 12.22 -16.38 -15.62
CA ASP A 482 13.06 -15.88 -14.51
C ASP A 482 14.24 -14.98 -14.96
N ILE A 483 14.16 -14.41 -16.17
CA ILE A 483 15.28 -13.68 -16.79
C ILE A 483 15.45 -12.30 -16.15
N LEU A 484 14.35 -11.61 -15.85
CA LEU A 484 14.34 -10.26 -15.30
C LEU A 484 13.30 -10.15 -14.19
N ILE A 485 13.76 -9.73 -13.02
CA ILE A 485 12.90 -9.49 -11.87
C ILE A 485 12.29 -8.09 -12.02
N ASN A 486 10.97 -8.01 -12.04
CA ASN A 486 10.25 -6.74 -11.98
C ASN A 486 10.54 -6.02 -10.65
N GLY A 487 10.86 -4.72 -10.66
CA GLY A 487 11.23 -4.06 -9.40
C GLY A 487 11.93 -2.71 -9.53
N THR A 488 12.32 -2.14 -8.38
CA THR A 488 13.15 -0.90 -8.20
C THR A 488 12.48 0.47 -8.28
N GLU A 489 11.16 0.61 -8.09
CA GLU A 489 10.51 1.93 -7.93
C GLU A 489 9.95 2.11 -6.50
N GLY A 490 9.65 3.34 -6.07
CA GLY A 490 9.12 3.60 -4.74
C GLY A 490 10.12 3.66 -3.57
N PRO A 491 9.60 3.64 -2.32
CA PRO A 491 10.35 3.73 -1.07
C PRO A 491 10.94 2.37 -0.67
N LEU A 492 11.90 1.92 -1.47
CA LEU A 492 12.56 0.62 -1.36
C LEU A 492 14.07 0.76 -1.38
N PHE A 493 14.75 -0.29 -0.94
CA PHE A 493 16.14 -0.52 -1.31
C PHE A 493 16.24 -0.78 -2.83
N ARG A 494 16.86 0.17 -3.53
CA ARG A 494 16.97 0.17 -5.00
C ARG A 494 18.09 -0.77 -5.46
N SER A 495 18.05 -1.17 -6.73
CA SER A 495 19.12 -1.94 -7.42
C SER A 495 20.52 -1.52 -7.01
N ILE A 496 21.42 -2.46 -6.76
CA ILE A 496 22.81 -2.14 -6.46
C ILE A 496 23.57 -1.86 -7.76
N MET A 497 24.31 -0.74 -7.82
CA MET A 497 25.23 -0.49 -8.92
C MET A 497 26.61 -1.03 -8.55
N SER A 498 27.27 -1.74 -9.47
CA SER A 498 28.65 -2.19 -9.29
C SER A 498 29.49 -1.89 -10.53
N CYS A 499 30.72 -1.40 -10.31
CA CYS A 499 31.64 -1.23 -11.43
C CYS A 499 32.23 -2.60 -11.84
N PRO A 500 33.06 -2.69 -12.89
CA PRO A 500 33.62 -3.98 -13.35
C PRO A 500 34.52 -4.74 -12.34
N GLY A 501 34.86 -4.15 -11.19
CA GLY A 501 35.63 -4.82 -10.14
C GLY A 501 37.03 -5.30 -10.53
N LYS A 502 37.65 -6.07 -9.63
CA LYS A 502 38.99 -6.69 -9.87
C LYS A 502 38.99 -7.72 -11.00
N GLU A 503 37.85 -8.36 -11.28
CA GLU A 503 37.71 -9.40 -12.30
C GLU A 503 37.85 -8.84 -13.72
N HIS A 504 37.38 -7.61 -13.96
CA HIS A 504 37.36 -7.02 -15.30
C HIS A 504 38.05 -5.64 -15.40
N CYS A 505 38.61 -5.11 -14.31
CA CYS A 505 39.35 -3.84 -14.32
C CYS A 505 40.72 -3.96 -13.66
N ASN A 506 41.76 -3.51 -14.37
CA ASN A 506 43.15 -3.45 -13.87
C ASN A 506 43.35 -2.56 -12.62
N LEU A 507 42.39 -1.69 -12.29
CA LEU A 507 42.41 -0.86 -11.10
C LEU A 507 41.64 -1.47 -9.92
N GLY A 508 40.84 -2.51 -10.16
CA GLY A 508 39.99 -3.11 -9.14
C GLY A 508 40.81 -3.75 -8.02
N LEU A 509 40.46 -3.42 -6.77
CA LEU A 509 41.06 -3.98 -5.57
C LEU A 509 40.16 -5.02 -4.91
N ILE A 510 38.85 -4.95 -5.14
CA ILE A 510 37.84 -5.86 -4.59
C ILE A 510 36.97 -6.45 -5.69
N ASP A 511 36.34 -7.58 -5.40
CA ASP A 511 35.26 -8.11 -6.23
C ASP A 511 33.98 -7.32 -5.93
N THR A 512 33.53 -6.54 -6.90
CA THR A 512 32.35 -5.70 -6.75
C THR A 512 31.07 -6.46 -7.08
N ASN A 513 31.14 -7.46 -7.96
CA ASN A 513 29.97 -8.20 -8.41
C ASN A 513 29.58 -9.26 -7.38
N GLU A 514 30.57 -9.98 -6.82
CA GLU A 514 30.34 -10.91 -5.72
C GLU A 514 29.70 -10.18 -4.52
N LEU A 515 30.29 -9.06 -4.11
CA LEU A 515 29.79 -8.25 -3.00
C LEU A 515 28.37 -7.71 -3.26
N ALA A 516 28.09 -7.24 -4.48
CA ALA A 516 26.76 -6.76 -4.84
C ALA A 516 25.73 -7.91 -4.85
N ALA A 517 26.08 -9.09 -5.35
CA ALA A 517 25.19 -10.26 -5.36
C ALA A 517 24.83 -10.73 -3.94
N GLU A 518 25.82 -10.78 -3.04
CA GLU A 518 25.62 -11.14 -1.63
C GLU A 518 24.65 -10.16 -0.92
N ILE A 519 24.80 -8.86 -1.16
CA ILE A 519 23.91 -7.83 -0.57
C ILE A 519 22.52 -7.90 -1.23
N GLU A 520 22.44 -8.00 -2.56
CA GLU A 520 21.17 -8.03 -3.27
C GLU A 520 20.25 -9.15 -2.76
N LYS A 521 20.80 -10.32 -2.41
CA LYS A 521 20.04 -11.46 -1.86
C LYS A 521 19.22 -11.10 -0.60
N ASN A 522 19.72 -10.21 0.25
CA ASN A 522 19.09 -9.88 1.53
C ASN A 522 18.32 -8.55 1.50
N TYR A 523 18.66 -7.66 0.56
CA TYR A 523 18.13 -6.29 0.53
C TYR A 523 17.29 -5.99 -0.71
N ALA A 524 17.24 -6.86 -1.72
CA ALA A 524 16.40 -6.63 -2.90
C ALA A 524 14.97 -6.33 -2.47
N GLU A 525 14.50 -5.13 -2.80
CA GLU A 525 13.15 -4.65 -2.50
C GLU A 525 12.81 -4.56 -1.00
N LYS A 526 13.81 -4.66 -0.10
CA LYS A 526 13.58 -4.47 1.34
C LYS A 526 12.94 -3.09 1.56
N PRO A 527 11.81 -3.00 2.28
CA PRO A 527 11.12 -1.73 2.49
C PRO A 527 12.00 -0.70 3.20
N ALA A 528 12.00 0.53 2.70
CA ALA A 528 12.73 1.64 3.30
C ALA A 528 11.79 2.83 3.50
N ASN A 529 12.07 3.74 4.44
CA ASN A 529 11.22 4.93 4.65
C ASN A 529 11.12 5.83 3.40
N TYR A 530 12.19 5.86 2.60
CA TYR A 530 12.19 6.36 1.23
C TYR A 530 13.23 5.57 0.42
N LYS A 531 13.56 5.97 -0.81
CA LYS A 531 14.54 5.25 -1.62
C LYS A 531 15.92 5.20 -0.94
N PHE A 532 16.46 4.00 -0.78
CA PHE A 532 17.80 3.74 -0.29
C PHE A 532 18.65 3.21 -1.44
N LYS A 533 19.79 3.84 -1.72
CA LYS A 533 20.65 3.55 -2.86
C LYS A 533 22.03 3.14 -2.39
N LEU A 534 22.46 1.98 -2.86
CA LEU A 534 23.80 1.48 -2.67
C LEU A 534 24.59 1.51 -3.99
N GLY A 535 25.90 1.74 -3.89
CA GLY A 535 26.84 1.63 -5.02
C GLY A 535 28.20 1.09 -4.58
N ILE A 536 28.81 0.24 -5.41
CA ILE A 536 30.06 -0.46 -5.11
C ILE A 536 31.10 -0.21 -6.20
N ALA A 537 32.22 0.40 -5.82
CA ALA A 537 33.35 0.62 -6.72
C ALA A 537 34.56 -0.25 -6.32
N GLY A 538 35.27 -0.79 -7.30
CA GLY A 538 36.40 -1.69 -7.02
C GLY A 538 37.61 -0.99 -6.40
N CYS A 539 37.70 0.33 -6.49
CA CYS A 539 38.87 1.09 -6.05
C CYS A 539 38.53 2.57 -5.77
N PRO A 540 39.51 3.36 -5.26
CA PRO A 540 39.31 4.78 -4.95
C PRO A 540 39.04 5.71 -6.14
N ASN A 541 39.07 5.19 -7.38
CA ASN A 541 38.63 5.96 -8.55
C ASN A 541 37.12 6.23 -8.54
N ARG A 542 36.34 5.41 -7.81
CA ARG A 542 34.91 5.61 -7.55
C ARG A 542 34.09 5.91 -8.82
N CYS A 543 34.23 5.08 -9.86
CA CYS A 543 33.55 5.29 -11.16
C CYS A 543 32.02 5.45 -11.08
N LEU A 544 31.39 4.99 -9.98
CA LEU A 544 29.96 5.10 -9.73
C LEU A 544 29.57 6.22 -8.76
N ALA A 545 30.49 7.15 -8.46
CA ALA A 545 30.29 8.24 -7.51
C ALA A 545 29.77 7.77 -6.14
N VAL A 546 30.28 6.64 -5.64
CA VAL A 546 29.82 5.96 -4.41
C VAL A 546 29.85 6.84 -3.16
N SER A 547 30.66 7.90 -3.14
CA SER A 547 30.65 8.87 -2.04
C SER A 547 29.38 9.73 -2.00
N THR A 548 28.52 9.65 -3.00
CA THR A 548 27.26 10.42 -3.12
C THR A 548 26.01 9.53 -3.19
N THR A 549 26.13 8.25 -2.83
CA THR A 549 25.00 7.33 -2.63
C THR A 549 24.66 7.20 -1.15
N ASP A 550 23.45 6.72 -0.80
CA ASP A 550 23.07 6.63 0.62
C ASP A 550 24.05 5.73 1.37
N PHE A 551 24.44 4.62 0.75
CA PHE A 551 25.55 3.77 1.19
C PHE A 551 26.51 3.53 0.03
N GLY A 552 27.79 3.80 0.22
CA GLY A 552 28.81 3.65 -0.82
C GLY A 552 29.95 2.78 -0.35
N ILE A 553 30.50 1.95 -1.23
CA ILE A 553 31.63 1.07 -0.90
C ILE A 553 32.72 1.24 -1.95
N ASN A 554 33.99 1.35 -1.53
CA ASN A 554 35.10 1.08 -2.42
C ASN A 554 36.26 0.31 -1.78
N GLY A 555 36.97 -0.49 -2.57
CA GLY A 555 38.21 -1.15 -2.11
C GLY A 555 39.33 -0.15 -1.86
N ILE A 556 40.17 -0.40 -0.84
CA ILE A 556 41.36 0.40 -0.52
C ILE A 556 42.56 -0.50 -0.19
N LYS A 557 43.75 -0.04 -0.58
CA LYS A 557 45.06 -0.63 -0.30
C LYS A 557 46.06 0.48 0.02
N MET A 558 46.34 0.68 1.31
CA MET A 558 47.24 1.71 1.82
C MET A 558 48.69 1.21 1.88
N PRO A 559 49.66 2.00 1.41
CA PRO A 559 51.07 1.61 1.41
C PRO A 559 51.78 1.88 2.75
N GLN A 560 52.86 1.14 3.00
CA GLN A 560 53.87 1.44 4.00
C GLN A 560 55.25 1.17 3.42
N THR A 561 56.12 2.19 3.50
CA THR A 561 57.52 2.07 3.12
C THR A 561 58.28 1.26 4.16
N THR A 562 59.18 0.38 3.70
CA THR A 562 60.09 -0.41 4.54
C THR A 562 61.53 0.07 4.38
N ASP A 563 62.43 -0.51 5.18
CA ASP A 563 63.87 -0.19 5.14
C ASP A 563 64.57 -0.65 3.86
N ASN A 564 63.90 -1.42 2.99
CA ASN A 564 64.41 -1.80 1.67
C ASN A 564 64.33 -0.65 0.64
N CYS A 565 63.76 0.50 1.02
CA CYS A 565 63.66 1.64 0.14
C CYS A 565 65.05 2.21 -0.15
N ASN A 566 65.26 2.65 -1.38
CA ASN A 566 66.51 3.27 -1.83
C ASN A 566 66.27 4.64 -2.50
N GLY A 567 65.09 5.24 -2.28
CA GLY A 567 64.78 6.57 -2.82
C GLY A 567 64.60 6.65 -4.35
N CYS A 568 64.36 5.55 -5.07
CA CYS A 568 64.31 5.57 -6.55
C CYS A 568 63.20 6.44 -7.20
N GLY A 569 62.26 7.04 -6.45
CA GLY A 569 61.23 7.93 -7.01
C GLY A 569 60.00 7.26 -7.61
N ARG A 570 60.07 5.96 -7.98
CA ARG A 570 59.01 5.32 -8.76
C ARG A 570 57.61 5.38 -8.13
N CYS A 571 57.53 5.26 -6.81
CA CYS A 571 56.28 5.34 -6.04
C CYS A 571 55.66 6.75 -6.05
N GLN A 572 56.49 7.79 -6.07
CA GLN A 572 56.07 9.19 -6.22
C GLN A 572 55.55 9.44 -7.65
N ASP A 573 56.24 8.96 -8.69
CA ASP A 573 55.82 9.15 -10.09
C ASP A 573 54.42 8.58 -10.42
N VAL A 574 54.09 7.43 -9.80
CA VAL A 574 52.79 6.78 -10.03
C VAL A 574 51.67 7.34 -9.14
N CYS A 575 52.01 8.13 -8.12
CA CYS A 575 51.04 8.72 -7.21
C CYS A 575 50.31 9.87 -7.92
N LYS A 576 49.00 9.71 -8.19
CA LYS A 576 48.20 10.72 -8.89
C LYS A 576 47.56 11.77 -7.98
N VAL A 577 47.74 11.61 -6.68
CA VAL A 577 47.24 12.53 -5.65
C VAL A 577 48.38 13.16 -4.85
N ASP A 578 49.63 13.00 -5.32
CA ASP A 578 50.83 13.58 -4.71
C ASP A 578 50.99 13.29 -3.21
N ALA A 579 50.50 12.12 -2.77
CA ALA A 579 50.59 11.67 -1.38
C ALA A 579 51.95 11.09 -0.99
N ILE A 580 52.90 10.93 -1.92
CA ILE A 580 54.20 10.29 -1.66
C ILE A 580 55.31 11.26 -2.05
N GLU A 581 56.25 11.47 -1.14
CA GLU A 581 57.43 12.29 -1.33
C GLU A 581 58.68 11.46 -1.03
N VAL A 582 59.66 11.48 -1.91
CA VAL A 582 60.97 10.87 -1.71
C VAL A 582 61.90 11.86 -1.02
N ARG A 583 62.53 11.44 0.06
CA ARG A 583 63.52 12.22 0.81
C ARG A 583 64.77 11.38 1.04
N GLY A 584 65.84 11.71 0.32
CA GLY A 584 67.08 10.93 0.32
C GLY A 584 66.80 9.49 -0.11
N ASP A 585 67.18 8.53 0.73
CA ASP A 585 67.13 7.10 0.41
C ASP A 585 65.77 6.45 0.75
N THR A 586 64.76 7.22 1.17
CA THR A 586 63.44 6.67 1.54
C THR A 586 62.27 7.46 0.97
N SER A 587 61.07 6.87 1.02
CA SER A 587 59.82 7.51 0.61
C SER A 587 58.86 7.64 1.79
N ILE A 588 58.21 8.80 1.89
CA ILE A 588 57.28 9.15 2.96
C ILE A 588 55.87 9.29 2.36
N THR A 589 54.89 8.64 2.98
CA THR A 589 53.48 8.74 2.57
C THR A 589 52.71 9.67 3.49
N ASN A 590 52.06 10.68 2.93
CA ASN A 590 51.05 11.49 3.61
C ASN A 590 49.69 10.78 3.58
N TYR A 591 49.33 10.13 4.69
CA TYR A 591 48.08 9.37 4.81
C TYR A 591 46.81 10.22 4.79
N ASN A 592 46.89 11.54 5.00
CA ASN A 592 45.73 12.44 4.89
C ASN A 592 45.37 12.75 3.43
N VAL A 593 46.32 12.54 2.50
CA VAL A 593 46.14 12.75 1.06
C VAL A 593 46.01 11.42 0.31
N CYS A 594 46.65 10.35 0.83
CA CYS A 594 46.60 9.04 0.22
C CYS A 594 45.18 8.49 0.13
N VAL A 595 44.72 8.21 -1.08
CA VAL A 595 43.39 7.61 -1.32
C VAL A 595 43.40 6.08 -1.24
N GLY A 596 44.55 5.44 -1.00
CA GLY A 596 44.66 4.00 -0.89
C GLY A 596 44.46 3.24 -2.21
N CYS A 597 44.98 3.75 -3.33
CA CYS A 597 44.82 3.08 -4.63
C CYS A 597 45.79 1.91 -4.87
N GLY A 598 46.76 1.69 -3.99
CA GLY A 598 47.75 0.61 -4.09
C GLY A 598 48.73 0.69 -5.26
N LYS A 599 48.69 1.71 -6.12
CA LYS A 599 49.55 1.80 -7.32
C LYS A 599 51.04 1.80 -6.99
N CYS A 600 51.44 2.49 -5.92
CA CYS A 600 52.82 2.54 -5.46
C CYS A 600 53.35 1.19 -4.97
N VAL A 601 52.50 0.35 -4.37
CA VAL A 601 52.82 -1.02 -3.96
C VAL A 601 53.20 -1.84 -5.19
N LYS A 602 52.32 -1.84 -6.21
CA LYS A 602 52.53 -2.59 -7.47
C LYS A 602 53.72 -2.07 -8.29
N ALA A 603 54.01 -0.78 -8.21
CA ALA A 603 55.06 -0.15 -9.02
C ALA A 603 56.46 -0.22 -8.40
N CYS A 604 56.60 -0.65 -7.14
CA CYS A 604 57.89 -0.63 -6.46
C CYS A 604 58.83 -1.70 -7.04
N PRO A 605 59.97 -1.33 -7.67
CA PRO A 605 60.88 -2.31 -8.25
C PRO A 605 61.70 -3.07 -7.20
N ASN A 606 61.80 -2.53 -5.98
CA ASN A 606 62.63 -3.08 -4.89
C ASN A 606 61.80 -3.75 -3.80
N ASP A 607 60.49 -3.95 -4.01
CA ASP A 607 59.59 -4.54 -3.01
C ASP A 607 59.63 -3.83 -1.64
N ALA A 608 59.94 -2.53 -1.67
CA ALA A 608 60.11 -1.65 -0.51
C ALA A 608 58.83 -0.95 -0.05
N ILE A 609 57.72 -1.12 -0.79
CA ILE A 609 56.41 -0.60 -0.42
C ILE A 609 55.49 -1.80 -0.17
N LYS A 610 55.15 -2.04 1.09
CA LYS A 610 54.25 -3.11 1.53
C LYS A 610 52.84 -2.57 1.80
N VAL A 611 51.88 -3.48 1.98
CA VAL A 611 50.49 -3.14 2.32
C VAL A 611 50.37 -2.92 3.82
N LYS A 612 50.05 -1.68 4.22
CA LYS A 612 49.76 -1.32 5.61
C LYS A 612 48.35 -1.74 6.02
N PHE A 613 47.41 -1.52 5.11
CA PHE A 613 45.98 -1.75 5.31
C PHE A 613 45.37 -2.12 3.96
N GLU A 614 44.54 -3.15 3.96
CA GLU A 614 43.70 -3.56 2.84
C GLU A 614 42.31 -3.84 3.37
N GLY A 615 41.29 -3.44 2.62
CA GLY A 615 39.90 -3.57 3.03
C GLY A 615 39.00 -2.65 2.22
N TYR A 616 38.02 -2.07 2.89
CA TYR A 616 36.95 -1.28 2.30
C TYR A 616 36.90 0.12 2.90
N SER A 617 36.56 1.10 2.07
CA SER A 617 36.11 2.42 2.47
C SER A 617 34.60 2.49 2.25
N ILE A 618 33.86 2.73 3.32
CA ILE A 618 32.41 2.91 3.33
C ILE A 618 32.09 4.41 3.36
N PHE A 619 31.04 4.82 2.66
CA PHE A 619 30.46 6.17 2.70
C PHE A 619 29.01 6.08 3.14
N ILE A 620 28.64 6.81 4.19
CA ILE A 620 27.31 6.75 4.79
C ILE A 620 26.64 8.12 4.67
N GLY A 621 25.41 8.17 4.15
CA GLY A 621 24.64 9.40 4.05
C GLY A 621 24.97 10.27 2.84
N GLY A 622 25.55 9.70 1.78
CA GLY A 622 25.73 10.42 0.53
C GLY A 622 24.39 10.62 -0.20
N LYS A 623 24.30 11.68 -1.02
CA LYS A 623 23.11 11.93 -1.84
C LYS A 623 23.49 12.67 -3.11
N GLY A 624 23.10 12.13 -4.27
CA GLY A 624 23.12 12.82 -5.55
C GLY A 624 21.77 13.47 -5.92
N GLY A 625 21.74 14.21 -7.02
CA GLY A 625 20.54 14.79 -7.62
C GLY A 625 20.33 16.27 -7.28
N ARG A 626 19.13 16.63 -6.78
CA ARG A 626 18.75 18.04 -6.50
C ARG A 626 19.70 18.80 -5.57
N GLU A 627 20.38 18.08 -4.69
CA GLU A 627 21.41 18.59 -3.81
C GLU A 627 22.42 17.46 -3.62
N THR A 628 23.71 17.78 -3.79
CA THR A 628 24.82 16.83 -3.68
C THR A 628 25.39 16.87 -2.27
N ILE A 629 25.44 15.71 -1.62
CA ILE A 629 26.01 15.52 -0.28
C ILE A 629 27.02 14.38 -0.38
N VAL A 630 28.22 14.62 0.16
CA VAL A 630 29.26 13.60 0.31
C VAL A 630 29.03 12.87 1.63
N GLY A 631 28.98 11.55 1.59
CA GLY A 631 28.78 10.72 2.77
C GLY A 631 29.99 10.69 3.69
N HIS A 632 29.75 10.36 4.96
CA HIS A 632 30.77 10.18 5.98
C HIS A 632 31.60 8.94 5.68
N GLN A 633 32.93 9.09 5.66
CA GLN A 633 33.85 8.02 5.30
C GLN A 633 34.30 7.23 6.53
N LEU A 634 34.27 5.91 6.45
CA LEU A 634 34.81 4.97 7.43
C LEU A 634 35.60 3.87 6.69
N ASN A 635 36.71 3.40 7.26
CA ASN A 635 37.45 2.27 6.70
C ASN A 635 37.23 1.02 7.56
N VAL A 636 36.95 -0.11 6.92
CA VAL A 636 36.78 -1.43 7.56
C VAL A 636 37.65 -2.48 6.85
N LYS A 637 38.01 -3.56 7.53
CA LYS A 637 38.93 -4.57 6.99
C LYS A 637 38.19 -5.67 6.24
N THR A 638 37.08 -6.16 6.77
CA THR A 638 36.44 -7.38 6.25
C THR A 638 35.09 -7.10 5.57
N LYS A 639 34.57 -8.09 4.82
CA LYS A 639 33.23 -8.00 4.20
C LYS A 639 32.15 -7.99 5.28
N GLU A 640 32.32 -8.78 6.33
CA GLU A 640 31.39 -8.90 7.46
C GLU A 640 31.19 -7.54 8.12
N GLU A 641 32.26 -6.77 8.35
CA GLU A 641 32.15 -5.41 8.88
C GLU A 641 31.36 -4.46 7.94
N VAL A 642 31.43 -4.67 6.61
CA VAL A 642 30.60 -3.92 5.65
C VAL A 642 29.13 -4.29 5.82
N TYR A 643 28.82 -5.58 5.94
CA TYR A 643 27.45 -6.07 6.11
C TYR A 643 26.83 -5.60 7.42
N ASP A 644 27.54 -5.76 8.55
CA ASP A 644 27.09 -5.30 9.86
C ASP A 644 26.82 -3.78 9.85
N THR A 645 27.69 -3.01 9.20
CA THR A 645 27.52 -1.56 9.09
C THR A 645 26.35 -1.20 8.18
N LEU A 646 26.13 -1.91 7.08
CA LEU A 646 25.00 -1.69 6.19
C LEU A 646 23.66 -1.97 6.90
N GLU A 647 23.54 -3.10 7.59
CA GLU A 647 22.33 -3.47 8.33
C GLU A 647 22.02 -2.42 9.39
N ALA A 648 23.02 -2.07 10.22
CA ALA A 648 22.85 -1.07 11.26
C ALA A 648 22.44 0.30 10.69
N VAL A 649 23.08 0.77 9.62
CA VAL A 649 22.70 2.05 8.98
C VAL A 649 21.28 1.99 8.42
N PHE A 650 20.91 0.89 7.78
CA PHE A 650 19.59 0.72 7.17
C PHE A 650 18.48 0.69 8.22
N GLU A 651 18.66 -0.08 9.29
CA GLU A 651 17.68 -0.20 10.38
C GLU A 651 17.56 1.11 11.17
N ILE A 652 18.68 1.73 11.56
CA ILE A 652 18.67 3.02 12.26
C ILE A 652 18.08 4.14 11.38
N TYR A 653 18.28 4.11 10.06
CA TYR A 653 17.60 5.03 9.15
C TYR A 653 16.09 4.82 9.14
N ASN A 654 15.63 3.58 9.08
CA ASN A 654 14.21 3.26 9.10
C ASN A 654 13.56 3.57 10.45
N GLU A 655 14.30 3.45 11.55
CA GLU A 655 13.87 3.85 12.89
C GLU A 655 13.75 5.38 13.00
N LEU A 656 14.81 6.12 12.61
CA LEU A 656 14.94 7.54 12.93
C LEU A 656 14.28 8.49 11.93
N SER A 657 14.02 8.09 10.68
CA SER A 657 13.40 8.99 9.71
C SER A 657 11.92 9.23 10.03
N ILE A 658 11.47 10.47 9.90
CA ILE A 658 10.13 10.89 10.32
C ILE A 658 9.26 11.41 9.16
N LYS A 659 9.83 11.59 7.95
CA LYS A 659 9.09 12.00 6.74
C LYS A 659 9.27 10.98 5.61
N PRO A 660 8.48 9.90 5.60
CA PRO A 660 8.61 8.90 4.55
C PRO A 660 8.32 9.51 3.17
N GLN A 661 8.88 8.89 2.13
CA GLN A 661 8.95 9.41 0.75
C GLN A 661 9.65 10.77 0.52
N LYS A 662 10.09 11.47 1.57
CA LYS A 662 10.71 12.80 1.46
C LYS A 662 12.11 12.87 2.06
N GLU A 663 12.27 12.37 3.28
CA GLU A 663 13.54 12.38 4.00
C GLU A 663 14.43 11.23 3.51
N ARG A 664 15.66 11.56 3.11
CA ARG A 664 16.70 10.59 2.73
C ARG A 664 17.65 10.40 3.90
N LEU A 665 18.46 9.34 3.88
CA LEU A 665 19.46 9.05 4.91
C LEU A 665 20.30 10.28 5.29
N ALA A 666 20.83 10.99 4.28
CA ALA A 666 21.61 12.21 4.48
C ALA A 666 20.87 13.29 5.30
N HIS A 667 19.56 13.43 5.06
CA HIS A 667 18.71 14.40 5.76
C HIS A 667 18.32 13.92 7.16
N THR A 668 18.13 12.62 7.34
CA THR A 668 17.94 12.00 8.66
C THR A 668 19.16 12.27 9.54
N ILE A 669 20.37 11.95 9.05
CA ILE A 669 21.64 12.19 9.76
C ILE A 669 21.77 13.66 10.14
N LYS A 670 21.59 14.57 9.17
CA LYS A 670 21.66 16.02 9.41
C LYS A 670 20.65 16.49 10.47
N ARG A 671 19.44 15.93 10.51
CA ARG A 671 18.40 16.35 11.46
C ARG A 671 18.68 15.85 12.88
N VAL A 672 19.04 14.58 13.03
CA VAL A 672 19.28 13.98 14.36
C VAL A 672 20.66 14.33 14.91
N GLY A 673 21.58 14.73 14.04
CA GLY A 673 22.97 15.03 14.35
C GLY A 673 23.88 13.81 14.15
N ASP A 674 25.02 14.03 13.53
CA ASP A 674 25.98 12.97 13.15
C ASP A 674 26.37 12.09 14.33
N LEU A 675 26.76 12.70 15.46
CA LEU A 675 27.19 11.98 16.65
C LEU A 675 26.09 11.04 17.18
N TYR A 676 24.85 11.52 17.24
CA TYR A 676 23.72 10.71 17.69
C TYR A 676 23.47 9.55 16.73
N PHE A 677 23.45 9.82 15.42
CA PHE A 677 23.21 8.78 14.42
C PHE A 677 24.28 7.68 14.46
N PHE A 678 25.57 8.06 14.46
CA PHE A 678 26.65 7.07 14.43
C PHE A 678 26.81 6.31 15.76
N ASN A 679 26.51 6.94 16.91
CA ASN A 679 26.45 6.20 18.17
C ASN A 679 25.36 5.11 18.12
N ARG A 680 24.17 5.44 17.60
CA ARG A 680 23.08 4.46 17.41
C ARG A 680 23.48 3.31 16.47
N VAL A 681 24.23 3.61 15.42
CA VAL A 681 24.76 2.58 14.49
C VAL A 681 25.74 1.65 15.21
N GLU A 682 26.68 2.17 16.01
CA GLU A 682 27.62 1.33 16.75
C GLU A 682 26.95 0.55 17.89
N ASP A 683 25.96 1.13 18.57
CA ASP A 683 25.13 0.44 19.57
C ASP A 683 24.38 -0.74 18.93
N TYR A 684 23.79 -0.52 17.75
CA TYR A 684 23.10 -1.58 17.01
C TYR A 684 24.06 -2.72 16.63
N LYS A 685 25.23 -2.40 16.06
CA LYS A 685 26.27 -3.39 15.72
C LYS A 685 26.76 -4.19 16.93
N SER A 686 26.83 -3.55 18.10
CA SER A 686 27.27 -4.20 19.33
C SER A 686 26.23 -5.21 19.84
N ASN A 687 24.94 -4.96 19.63
CA ASN A 687 23.85 -5.87 20.02
C ASN A 687 23.64 -7.04 19.03
N MET A 688 24.21 -6.97 17.83
CA MET A 688 24.17 -8.08 16.85
C MET A 688 25.18 -9.19 17.17
N LYS A 689 26.21 -8.89 17.96
CA LYS A 689 27.28 -9.82 18.36
C LYS A 689 26.98 -10.45 19.70
#